data_AF-A0A1F9C240-F1
#
_entry.id   AF-A0A1F9C240-F1
#
_cell.length_a   1.000
_cell.length_b   1.000
_cell.length_c   1.000
_cell.angle_alpha   90.00
_cell.angle_beta   90.00
_cell.angle_gamma   90.00
#
_symmetry.space_group_name_H-M   'P 1'
#
loop_
_entity.id
_entity.type
_entity.pdbx_description
1 polymer ?
#
loop_
_entity_poly.entity_id
_entity_poly.type
_entity_poly.pdbx_seq_one_letter_code
_entity_poly.pdbx_strand_id
1 'polypeptide(L)'
;MSTIDPRKESYRVILHSIGGNTEEEKTRFCREVSENYGIPLRLMKKIADRCPIVVKKDLPSKKAELLALAFKSSGAFVSVERKRNLSPIFLDFMTEEPCRLELKSSSLRKSPGGAWQVSGRVKNISNEELHNIWSLVQLFDEFEELITFEEIPLPINPLRPDESSPFKVIFEGDIPIHKITIAFKNASGNLFQTMDRRDKKEWVEIKRYEVEKKDASFRVAEISGEILPPLEPQISLVSEIGEEKSEEESAGKTSQEISLPETHELALKKEEEIRSGGEALTLSLLEEVNQQEKEPATTEEGGEIEPEEKAAPDVIRALIEREEGGPGEEELHLEALLETRIGDILQTEPDLSLSEEGDQVIEERPVAIEKEGKEETILYPWMEDFKKAIVAYEQINPDPFEVWFENVQKEVGFEGAYHSLFTLLIYARFNQTHPSETPLENTRKVYKLSLRADLLLEEVPPMEGTLFFSGEAWRDLYFRAIPKLREVSHRILEKNEWDPSELDRLIRIIPHMTDRNSRRAIRSIRERIPGINVKFLNMDIDISEGLYRVASRLGIVNPLFDYYQGKNSMGDLKLQSFAKTAFPDDPGKIEEPMSRLGGKEEEGGHCFPTGPQCRHCPFEGFCPKLLPGLNPAEKGMIIQS
;
A
#
# COMPACT_ATOMS: atom_id res chain seq x y z
N MET A 1 -25.12 10.28 3.39
CA MET A 1 -24.81 10.32 1.94
C MET A 1 -23.74 11.38 1.75
N SER A 2 -22.52 11.00 1.39
CA SER A 2 -21.46 11.97 1.12
C SER A 2 -21.80 12.74 -0.15
N THR A 3 -21.94 14.06 -0.04
CA THR A 3 -22.04 14.98 -1.19
C THR A 3 -20.76 14.87 -2.01
N ILE A 4 -20.82 14.09 -3.09
CA ILE A 4 -19.76 13.99 -4.07
C ILE A 4 -19.67 15.35 -4.77
N ASP A 5 -18.48 15.95 -4.77
CA ASP A 5 -18.21 17.18 -5.50
C ASP A 5 -18.47 16.94 -7.01
N PRO A 6 -19.47 17.62 -7.62
CA PRO A 6 -19.80 17.45 -9.03
C PRO A 6 -18.65 17.86 -9.97
N ARG A 7 -17.60 18.51 -9.46
CA ARG A 7 -16.39 18.90 -10.22
C ARG A 7 -15.43 17.74 -10.52
N LYS A 8 -15.67 16.53 -9.98
CA LYS A 8 -14.81 15.34 -10.19
C LYS A 8 -15.42 14.24 -11.05
N GLU A 9 -16.59 14.44 -11.66
CA GLU A 9 -17.20 13.44 -12.56
C GLU A 9 -16.59 13.54 -13.97
N SER A 10 -15.95 12.46 -14.43
CA SER A 10 -15.37 12.33 -15.78
C SER A 10 -16.29 11.45 -16.64
N TYR A 11 -16.50 11.85 -17.90
CA TYR A 11 -17.37 11.15 -18.85
C TYR A 11 -16.60 10.81 -20.12
N ARG A 12 -17.03 9.78 -20.85
CA ARG A 12 -16.54 9.45 -22.19
C ARG A 12 -17.70 9.31 -23.16
N VAL A 13 -17.43 9.59 -24.44
CA VAL A 13 -18.38 9.45 -25.54
C VAL A 13 -17.91 8.33 -26.45
N ILE A 14 -18.78 7.34 -26.66
CA ILE A 14 -18.51 6.20 -27.54
C ILE A 14 -19.39 6.31 -28.78
N LEU A 15 -18.75 6.35 -29.95
CA LEU A 15 -19.40 6.26 -31.23
C LEU A 15 -19.49 4.77 -31.62
N HIS A 16 -20.70 4.23 -31.63
CA HIS A 16 -20.95 2.81 -31.90
C HIS A 16 -21.09 2.52 -33.39
N SER A 17 -21.88 3.35 -34.09
CA SER A 17 -22.10 3.23 -35.53
C SER A 17 -22.61 4.56 -36.12
N ILE A 18 -22.63 4.65 -37.46
CA ILE A 18 -23.11 5.81 -38.21
C ILE A 18 -24.20 5.32 -39.18
N GLY A 19 -25.43 5.80 -39.04
CA GLY A 19 -26.56 5.41 -39.89
C GLY A 19 -26.76 3.89 -39.96
N GLY A 20 -26.99 3.38 -41.17
CA GLY A 20 -26.98 1.96 -41.54
C GLY A 20 -25.59 1.40 -41.88
N ASN A 21 -24.51 2.11 -41.53
CA ASN A 21 -23.11 1.76 -41.80
C ASN A 21 -22.73 1.69 -43.29
N THR A 22 -23.44 2.42 -44.15
CA THR A 22 -23.10 2.56 -45.58
C THR A 22 -22.02 3.63 -45.79
N GLU A 23 -21.22 3.51 -46.86
CA GLU A 23 -20.16 4.49 -47.16
C GLU A 23 -20.72 5.88 -47.50
N GLU A 24 -21.91 5.94 -48.09
CA GLU A 24 -22.62 7.18 -48.36
C GLU A 24 -23.02 7.90 -47.07
N GLU A 25 -23.55 7.18 -46.09
CA GLU A 25 -23.94 7.73 -44.79
C GLU A 25 -22.73 8.16 -43.96
N LYS A 26 -21.66 7.36 -43.95
CA LYS A 26 -20.39 7.76 -43.30
C LYS A 26 -19.81 9.01 -43.94
N THR A 27 -19.83 9.11 -45.27
CA THR A 27 -19.32 10.29 -45.98
C THR A 27 -20.14 11.53 -45.68
N ARG A 28 -21.48 11.39 -45.60
CA ARG A 28 -22.39 12.47 -45.21
C ARG A 28 -22.13 12.92 -43.78
N PHE A 29 -22.11 11.99 -42.83
CA PHE A 29 -21.79 12.25 -41.42
C PHE A 29 -20.45 12.99 -41.27
N CYS A 30 -19.39 12.49 -41.93
CA CYS A 30 -18.07 13.11 -41.85
C CYS A 30 -18.07 14.55 -42.38
N ARG A 31 -18.83 14.82 -43.45
CA ARG A 31 -18.95 16.16 -44.04
C ARG A 31 -19.72 17.10 -43.13
N GLU A 32 -20.90 16.70 -42.66
CA GLU A 32 -21.74 17.50 -41.77
C GLU A 32 -21.03 17.83 -40.47
N VAL A 33 -20.34 16.87 -39.86
CA VAL A 33 -19.58 17.12 -38.62
C VAL A 33 -18.35 18.00 -38.90
N SER A 34 -17.67 17.80 -40.03
CA SER A 34 -16.50 18.59 -40.41
C SER A 34 -16.86 20.06 -40.64
N GLU A 35 -17.95 20.33 -41.35
CA GLU A 35 -18.43 21.69 -41.68
C GLU A 35 -18.99 22.41 -40.45
N ASN A 36 -19.81 21.74 -39.64
CA ASN A 36 -20.48 22.37 -38.50
C ASN A 36 -19.56 22.64 -37.31
N TYR A 37 -18.49 21.84 -37.15
CA TYR A 37 -17.62 21.90 -35.97
C TYR A 37 -16.14 22.19 -36.29
N GLY A 38 -15.80 22.41 -37.56
CA GLY A 38 -14.43 22.73 -37.99
C GLY A 38 -13.42 21.58 -37.83
N ILE A 39 -13.89 20.34 -37.72
CA ILE A 39 -13.02 19.16 -37.56
C ILE A 39 -12.50 18.75 -38.94
N PRO A 40 -11.19 18.50 -39.16
CA PRO A 40 -10.68 18.10 -40.47
C PRO A 40 -11.37 16.84 -41.01
N LEU A 41 -11.89 16.90 -42.24
CA LEU A 41 -12.62 15.78 -42.88
C LEU A 41 -11.82 14.46 -42.86
N ARG A 42 -10.50 14.53 -43.05
CA ARG A 42 -9.60 13.35 -43.01
C ARG A 42 -9.62 12.67 -41.64
N LEU A 43 -9.72 13.43 -40.55
CA LEU A 43 -9.79 12.88 -39.20
C LEU A 43 -11.15 12.23 -38.95
N MET A 44 -12.24 12.88 -39.38
CA MET A 44 -13.59 12.32 -39.25
C MET A 44 -13.75 10.99 -39.98
N LYS A 45 -13.18 10.85 -41.18
CA LYS A 45 -13.15 9.56 -41.90
C LYS A 45 -12.44 8.48 -41.09
N LYS A 46 -11.24 8.77 -40.56
CA LYS A 46 -10.50 7.83 -39.70
C LYS A 46 -11.28 7.42 -38.44
N ILE A 47 -12.09 8.31 -37.87
CA ILE A 47 -12.94 8.01 -36.71
C ILE A 47 -14.13 7.13 -37.14
N ALA A 48 -14.81 7.50 -38.22
CA ALA A 48 -15.95 6.77 -38.77
C ALA A 48 -15.59 5.33 -39.17
N ASP A 49 -14.41 5.11 -39.75
CA ASP A 49 -13.94 3.80 -40.19
C ASP A 49 -13.56 2.87 -39.02
N ARG A 50 -13.45 3.42 -37.80
CA ARG A 50 -13.05 2.68 -36.60
C ARG A 50 -14.20 2.43 -35.63
N CYS A 51 -15.45 2.64 -36.04
CA CYS A 51 -16.60 2.36 -35.19
C CYS A 51 -16.67 0.85 -34.85
N PRO A 52 -16.84 0.46 -33.56
CA PRO A 52 -17.02 1.31 -32.39
C PRO A 52 -15.70 1.92 -31.86
N ILE A 53 -15.69 3.21 -31.53
CA ILE A 53 -14.51 3.93 -31.00
C ILE A 53 -14.87 4.91 -29.87
N VAL A 54 -13.96 5.06 -28.91
CA VAL A 54 -14.03 6.14 -27.91
C VAL A 54 -13.55 7.44 -28.55
N VAL A 55 -14.47 8.37 -28.75
CA VAL A 55 -14.21 9.66 -29.42
C VAL A 55 -13.40 10.57 -28.51
N LYS A 56 -13.79 10.67 -27.24
CA LYS A 56 -13.10 11.48 -26.22
C LYS A 56 -13.38 10.94 -24.82
N LYS A 57 -12.37 11.00 -23.96
CA LYS A 57 -12.41 10.65 -22.53
C LYS A 57 -12.27 11.91 -21.67
N ASP A 58 -12.63 11.77 -20.40
CA ASP A 58 -12.45 12.78 -19.35
C ASP A 58 -13.12 14.13 -19.62
N LEU A 59 -14.33 14.07 -20.20
CA LEU A 59 -15.17 15.22 -20.44
C LEU A 59 -16.05 15.55 -19.22
N PRO A 60 -16.31 16.84 -18.93
CA PRO A 60 -17.42 17.25 -18.06
C PRO A 60 -18.77 16.83 -18.66
N SER A 61 -19.77 16.54 -17.81
CA SER A 61 -21.12 16.08 -18.21
C SER A 61 -21.70 16.90 -19.38
N LYS A 62 -21.73 18.24 -19.25
CA LYS A 62 -22.28 19.13 -20.28
C LYS A 62 -21.55 19.01 -21.63
N LYS A 63 -20.23 18.86 -21.63
CA LYS A 63 -19.44 18.73 -22.87
C LYS A 63 -19.66 17.36 -23.52
N ALA A 64 -19.72 16.29 -22.72
CA ALA A 64 -19.99 14.95 -23.22
C ALA A 64 -21.40 14.85 -23.84
N GLU A 65 -22.39 15.47 -23.20
CA GLU A 65 -23.77 15.53 -23.70
C GLU A 65 -23.88 16.31 -25.01
N LEU A 66 -23.28 17.51 -25.09
CA LEU A 66 -23.28 18.31 -26.33
C LEU A 66 -22.60 17.56 -27.48
N LEU A 67 -21.48 16.88 -27.23
CA LEU A 67 -20.79 16.10 -28.24
C LEU A 67 -21.64 14.92 -28.73
N ALA A 68 -22.29 14.20 -27.82
CA ALA A 68 -23.17 13.10 -28.19
C ALA A 68 -24.40 13.58 -28.96
N LEU A 69 -24.99 14.72 -28.58
CA LEU A 69 -26.09 15.35 -29.30
C LEU A 69 -25.69 15.77 -30.72
N ALA A 70 -24.51 16.39 -30.88
CA ALA A 70 -23.96 16.78 -32.17
C ALA A 70 -23.77 15.59 -33.12
N PHE A 71 -23.29 14.47 -32.60
CA PHE A 71 -23.08 13.27 -33.41
C PHE A 71 -24.42 12.58 -33.72
N LYS A 72 -25.34 12.52 -32.76
CA LYS A 72 -26.70 11.99 -32.98
C LYS A 72 -27.48 12.81 -34.00
N SER A 73 -27.39 14.14 -33.98
CA SER A 73 -28.07 15.01 -34.96
C SER A 73 -27.56 14.81 -36.38
N SER A 74 -26.33 14.29 -36.53
CA SER A 74 -25.70 13.97 -37.81
C SER A 74 -25.91 12.49 -38.22
N GLY A 75 -26.78 11.76 -37.52
CA GLY A 75 -27.16 10.38 -37.86
C GLY A 75 -26.31 9.27 -37.21
N ALA A 76 -25.52 9.57 -36.18
CA ALA A 76 -24.73 8.55 -35.48
C ALA A 76 -25.43 7.92 -34.27
N PHE A 77 -25.09 6.66 -33.99
CA PHE A 77 -25.45 5.97 -32.75
C PHE A 77 -24.32 6.13 -31.73
N VAL A 78 -24.61 6.85 -30.63
CA VAL A 78 -23.60 7.30 -29.65
C VAL A 78 -24.10 7.09 -28.23
N SER A 79 -23.25 6.57 -27.34
CA SER A 79 -23.50 6.51 -25.89
C SER A 79 -22.59 7.47 -25.12
N VAL A 80 -23.10 7.98 -23.99
CA VAL A 80 -22.31 8.73 -23.01
C VAL A 80 -22.20 7.87 -21.77
N GLU A 81 -20.97 7.60 -21.36
CA GLU A 81 -20.69 6.78 -20.19
C GLU A 81 -20.00 7.63 -19.12
N ARG A 82 -20.42 7.45 -17.88
CA ARG A 82 -19.79 8.12 -16.74
C ARG A 82 -18.73 7.24 -16.11
N LYS A 83 -17.54 7.79 -15.94
CA LYS A 83 -16.46 7.20 -15.14
C LYS A 83 -16.91 7.19 -13.69
N ARG A 84 -17.25 6.01 -13.19
CA ARG A 84 -17.36 5.84 -11.76
C ARG A 84 -15.94 5.49 -11.26
N ASN A 85 -15.37 6.26 -10.32
CA ASN A 85 -14.05 5.95 -9.71
C ASN A 85 -14.06 4.58 -9.02
N LEU A 86 -13.62 3.50 -9.69
CA LEU A 86 -13.30 2.24 -9.02
C LEU A 86 -12.18 2.52 -8.03
N SER A 87 -12.39 2.19 -6.76
CA SER A 87 -11.27 2.06 -5.84
C SER A 87 -10.34 0.97 -6.36
N PRO A 88 -9.01 1.06 -6.19
CA PRO A 88 -8.04 0.04 -6.61
C PRO A 88 -8.15 -1.26 -5.79
N ILE A 89 -9.30 -1.50 -5.15
CA ILE A 89 -9.54 -2.60 -4.22
C ILE A 89 -10.22 -3.73 -4.97
N PHE A 90 -9.56 -4.86 -5.04
CA PHE A 90 -10.04 -6.12 -5.59
C PHE A 90 -10.33 -7.10 -4.44
N LEU A 91 -11.27 -8.01 -4.66
CA LEU A 91 -11.49 -9.14 -3.77
C LEU A 91 -10.73 -10.31 -4.36
N ASP A 92 -9.86 -10.95 -3.58
CA ASP A 92 -8.97 -12.00 -4.07
C ASP A 92 -9.54 -13.40 -3.83
N PHE A 93 -9.11 -14.35 -4.66
CA PHE A 93 -9.40 -15.79 -4.58
C PHE A 93 -10.88 -16.19 -4.64
N MET A 94 -11.40 -16.39 -5.87
CA MET A 94 -12.61 -17.20 -6.08
C MET A 94 -12.20 -18.64 -6.36
N THR A 95 -12.47 -19.57 -5.44
CA THR A 95 -12.41 -21.02 -5.71
C THR A 95 -13.81 -21.56 -5.99
N GLU A 96 -13.92 -22.82 -6.38
CA GLU A 96 -15.21 -23.48 -6.67
C GLU A 96 -16.08 -23.75 -5.43
N GLU A 97 -15.58 -23.45 -4.22
CA GLU A 97 -16.33 -23.64 -2.98
C GLU A 97 -17.48 -22.62 -2.80
N PRO A 98 -18.56 -22.99 -2.09
CA PRO A 98 -19.68 -22.08 -1.85
C PRO A 98 -19.23 -20.86 -1.03
N CYS A 99 -19.58 -19.67 -1.52
CA CYS A 99 -19.31 -18.41 -0.82
C CYS A 99 -19.98 -18.38 0.56
N ARG A 100 -19.19 -18.16 1.61
CA ARG A 100 -19.67 -18.04 2.99
C ARG A 100 -19.76 -16.59 3.45
N LEU A 101 -19.01 -15.71 2.81
CA LEU A 101 -18.96 -14.28 3.12
C LEU A 101 -19.35 -13.44 1.90
N GLU A 102 -19.79 -12.21 2.16
CA GLU A 102 -20.13 -11.20 1.17
C GLU A 102 -19.47 -9.87 1.53
N LEU A 103 -18.60 -9.34 0.65
CA LEU A 103 -18.05 -8.00 0.82
C LEU A 103 -19.08 -6.96 0.37
N LYS A 104 -19.66 -6.22 1.33
CA LYS A 104 -20.73 -5.22 1.09
C LYS A 104 -20.19 -3.86 0.67
N SER A 105 -19.06 -3.45 1.24
CA SER A 105 -18.47 -2.14 0.97
C SER A 105 -16.98 -2.17 1.21
N SER A 106 -16.24 -1.39 0.44
CA SER A 106 -14.86 -1.04 0.76
C SER A 106 -14.54 0.38 0.30
N SER A 107 -13.58 1.00 0.98
CA SER A 107 -13.10 2.35 0.67
C SER A 107 -11.62 2.47 0.99
N LEU A 108 -10.93 3.23 0.16
CA LEU A 108 -9.54 3.64 0.34
C LEU A 108 -9.50 5.13 0.64
N ARG A 109 -8.76 5.53 1.66
CA ARG A 109 -8.49 6.94 1.99
C ARG A 109 -7.02 7.12 2.28
N LYS A 110 -6.44 8.25 1.87
CA LYS A 110 -5.12 8.68 2.32
C LYS A 110 -5.32 9.73 3.43
N SER A 111 -4.66 9.54 4.55
CA SER A 111 -4.66 10.52 5.64
C SER A 111 -3.76 11.72 5.30
N PRO A 112 -3.94 12.88 5.96
CA PRO A 112 -3.05 14.03 5.78
C PRO A 112 -1.57 13.70 6.08
N GLY A 113 -1.30 12.77 6.99
CA GLY A 113 0.05 12.30 7.34
C GLY A 113 0.63 11.27 6.37
N GLY A 114 0.03 11.07 5.20
CA GLY A 114 0.53 10.16 4.17
C GLY A 114 0.08 8.70 4.31
N ALA A 115 -0.36 8.27 5.50
CA ALA A 115 -0.79 6.89 5.74
C ALA A 115 -2.06 6.53 4.94
N TRP A 116 -2.12 5.31 4.43
CA TRP A 116 -3.27 4.77 3.70
C TRP A 116 -4.21 4.02 4.64
N GLN A 117 -5.51 4.19 4.46
CA GLN A 117 -6.55 3.54 5.23
C GLN A 117 -7.48 2.76 4.30
N VAL A 118 -7.55 1.45 4.48
CA VAL A 118 -8.51 0.57 3.83
C VAL A 118 -9.59 0.20 4.83
N SER A 119 -10.86 0.41 4.50
CA SER A 119 -11.97 0.07 5.39
C SER A 119 -13.15 -0.50 4.62
N GLY A 120 -13.91 -1.39 5.24
CA GLY A 120 -15.05 -2.02 4.60
C GLY A 120 -16.01 -2.71 5.57
N ARG A 121 -16.95 -3.45 4.99
CA ARG A 121 -17.92 -4.29 5.73
C ARG A 121 -18.09 -5.62 5.01
N VAL A 122 -18.02 -6.69 5.77
CA VAL A 122 -18.27 -8.06 5.32
C VAL A 122 -19.49 -8.63 6.03
N LYS A 123 -20.30 -9.40 5.31
CA LYS A 123 -21.52 -10.04 5.82
C LYS A 123 -21.36 -11.56 5.76
N ASN A 124 -21.78 -12.27 6.79
CA ASN A 124 -21.93 -13.72 6.73
C ASN A 124 -23.20 -14.07 5.96
N ILE A 125 -23.05 -14.82 4.87
CA ILE A 125 -24.15 -15.31 4.03
C ILE A 125 -24.35 -16.82 4.14
N SER A 126 -23.57 -17.48 4.98
CA SER A 126 -23.76 -18.89 5.32
C SER A 126 -24.82 -19.05 6.41
N ASN A 127 -25.35 -20.26 6.54
CA ASN A 127 -26.31 -20.62 7.60
C ASN A 127 -25.62 -20.98 8.94
N GLU A 128 -24.29 -20.87 9.01
CA GLU A 128 -23.48 -21.25 10.17
C GLU A 128 -22.88 -20.02 10.86
N GLU A 129 -22.62 -20.11 12.16
CA GLU A 129 -21.82 -19.11 12.86
C GLU A 129 -20.35 -19.29 12.48
N LEU A 130 -19.72 -18.20 12.03
CA LEU A 130 -18.32 -18.21 11.60
C LEU A 130 -17.43 -17.64 12.70
N HIS A 131 -16.46 -18.43 13.15
CA HIS A 131 -15.53 -18.06 14.23
C HIS A 131 -14.18 -17.63 13.70
N ASN A 132 -13.52 -16.75 14.46
CA ASN A 132 -12.12 -16.37 14.28
C ASN A 132 -11.82 -15.86 12.87
N ILE A 133 -12.66 -14.96 12.37
CA ILE A 133 -12.51 -14.38 11.03
C ILE A 133 -11.55 -13.20 11.09
N TRP A 134 -10.61 -13.17 10.15
CA TRP A 134 -9.63 -12.12 9.97
C TRP A 134 -9.77 -11.53 8.57
N SER A 135 -9.60 -10.22 8.46
CA SER A 135 -9.43 -9.52 7.19
C SER A 135 -7.95 -9.45 6.86
N LEU A 136 -7.57 -9.94 5.68
CA LEU A 136 -6.24 -9.80 5.09
C LEU A 136 -6.34 -8.73 3.99
N VAL A 137 -5.56 -7.66 4.10
CA VAL A 137 -5.49 -6.59 3.10
C VAL A 137 -4.06 -6.51 2.58
N GLN A 138 -3.87 -6.61 1.27
CA GLN A 138 -2.56 -6.62 0.63
C GLN A 138 -2.44 -5.45 -0.34
N LEU A 139 -1.28 -4.81 -0.38
CA LEU A 139 -0.95 -3.69 -1.25
C LEU A 139 0.08 -4.12 -2.30
N PHE A 140 -0.15 -3.75 -3.55
CA PHE A 140 0.71 -4.07 -4.69
C PHE A 140 1.10 -2.81 -5.45
N ASP A 141 2.31 -2.85 -6.01
CA ASP A 141 2.85 -1.79 -6.86
C ASP A 141 2.39 -1.92 -8.32
N GLU A 142 2.95 -1.08 -9.19
CA GLU A 142 2.65 -1.06 -10.62
C GLU A 142 3.09 -2.33 -11.38
N PHE A 143 3.98 -3.13 -10.82
CA PHE A 143 4.47 -4.40 -11.38
C PHE A 143 3.69 -5.61 -10.83
N GLU A 144 2.60 -5.37 -10.09
CA GLU A 144 1.86 -6.38 -9.32
C GLU A 144 2.73 -7.10 -8.28
N GLU A 145 3.83 -6.49 -7.81
CA GLU A 145 4.62 -7.02 -6.71
C GLU A 145 3.99 -6.61 -5.37
N LEU A 146 3.92 -7.57 -4.43
CA LEU A 146 3.39 -7.32 -3.09
C LEU A 146 4.33 -6.38 -2.34
N ILE A 147 3.83 -5.17 -2.02
CA ILE A 147 4.56 -4.19 -1.22
C ILE A 147 4.47 -4.55 0.25
N THR A 148 3.25 -4.72 0.76
CA THR A 148 2.99 -4.98 2.18
C THR A 148 1.59 -5.57 2.35
N PHE A 149 1.31 -6.15 3.51
CA PHE A 149 0.00 -6.65 3.87
C PHE A 149 -0.24 -6.48 5.37
N GLU A 150 -1.50 -6.48 5.75
CA GLU A 150 -1.94 -6.36 7.13
C GLU A 150 -3.11 -7.31 7.39
N GLU A 151 -3.14 -7.85 8.61
CA GLU A 151 -4.14 -8.82 9.04
C GLU A 151 -4.78 -8.35 10.33
N ILE A 152 -6.11 -8.22 10.34
CA ILE A 152 -6.85 -7.78 11.52
C ILE A 152 -8.02 -8.72 11.80
N PRO A 153 -8.27 -9.07 13.08
CA PRO A 153 -9.47 -9.80 13.44
C PRO A 153 -10.70 -8.93 13.18
N LEU A 154 -11.81 -9.55 12.76
CA LEU A 154 -13.08 -8.84 12.69
C LEU A 154 -13.55 -8.50 14.12
N PRO A 155 -14.01 -7.26 14.37
CA PRO A 155 -14.49 -6.82 15.68
C PRO A 155 -15.75 -7.56 16.14
N ILE A 156 -16.56 -8.09 15.22
CA ILE A 156 -17.68 -8.96 15.54
C ILE A 156 -17.26 -10.41 15.26
N ASN A 157 -17.05 -11.18 16.32
CA ASN A 157 -16.63 -12.57 16.29
C ASN A 157 -17.21 -13.32 17.52
N PRO A 158 -18.01 -14.40 17.35
CA PRO A 158 -18.41 -15.00 16.08
C PRO A 158 -19.30 -14.10 15.24
N LEU A 159 -19.25 -14.29 13.92
CA LEU A 159 -20.12 -13.61 12.97
C LEU A 159 -21.32 -14.50 12.67
N ARG A 160 -22.51 -14.12 13.14
CA ARG A 160 -23.74 -14.91 12.98
C ARG A 160 -24.27 -14.88 11.54
N PRO A 161 -25.12 -15.85 11.13
CA PRO A 161 -25.82 -15.77 9.85
C PRO A 161 -26.51 -14.41 9.65
N ASP A 162 -26.37 -13.85 8.46
CA ASP A 162 -26.85 -12.52 8.08
C ASP A 162 -26.27 -11.31 8.83
N GLU A 163 -25.32 -11.53 9.75
CA GLU A 163 -24.65 -10.46 10.48
C GLU A 163 -23.50 -9.85 9.65
N SER A 164 -23.25 -8.55 9.85
CA SER A 164 -22.18 -7.83 9.15
C SER A 164 -21.18 -7.25 10.13
N SER A 165 -19.89 -7.45 9.87
CA SER A 165 -18.79 -6.86 10.63
C SER A 165 -18.04 -5.81 9.80
N PRO A 166 -17.71 -4.64 10.39
CA PRO A 166 -16.78 -3.72 9.78
C PRO A 166 -15.33 -4.23 9.88
N PHE A 167 -14.44 -3.73 9.04
CA PHE A 167 -12.99 -3.87 9.17
C PHE A 167 -12.30 -2.58 8.75
N LYS A 168 -11.14 -2.29 9.36
CA LYS A 168 -10.34 -1.09 9.06
C LYS A 168 -8.86 -1.38 9.28
N VAL A 169 -8.08 -1.27 8.22
CA VAL A 169 -6.62 -1.44 8.18
C VAL A 169 -5.98 -0.09 7.88
N ILE A 170 -4.85 0.21 8.53
CA ILE A 170 -4.04 1.41 8.31
C ILE A 170 -2.64 0.96 7.92
N PHE A 171 -2.11 1.50 6.83
CA PHE A 171 -0.74 1.32 6.37
C PHE A 171 0.01 2.64 6.57
N GLU A 172 1.06 2.62 7.38
CA GLU A 172 1.92 3.78 7.56
C GLU A 172 2.84 4.00 6.35
N GLY A 173 3.11 5.27 6.03
CA GLY A 173 4.04 5.65 4.95
C GLY A 173 3.36 6.07 3.64
N ASP A 174 4.08 6.87 2.86
CA ASP A 174 3.66 7.29 1.53
C ASP A 174 4.00 6.21 0.49
N ILE A 175 3.18 5.15 0.49
CA ILE A 175 3.37 3.99 -0.38
C ILE A 175 2.72 4.25 -1.75
N PRO A 176 3.42 4.05 -2.88
CA PRO A 176 2.81 4.11 -4.21
C PRO A 176 1.93 2.86 -4.45
N ILE A 177 0.63 2.98 -4.19
CA ILE A 177 -0.32 1.86 -4.34
C ILE A 177 -0.93 1.84 -5.74
N HIS A 178 -0.74 0.74 -6.46
CA HIS A 178 -1.42 0.51 -7.74
C HIS A 178 -2.66 -0.39 -7.57
N LYS A 179 -2.54 -1.44 -6.75
CA LYS A 179 -3.58 -2.46 -6.56
C LYS A 179 -3.66 -2.84 -5.08
N ILE A 180 -4.87 -3.05 -4.60
CA ILE A 180 -5.17 -3.50 -3.24
C ILE A 180 -6.00 -4.76 -3.36
N THR A 181 -5.66 -5.82 -2.64
CA THR A 181 -6.54 -7.00 -2.54
C THR A 181 -7.05 -7.15 -1.12
N ILE A 182 -8.26 -7.71 -0.99
CA ILE A 182 -8.90 -8.03 0.27
C ILE A 182 -9.28 -9.50 0.23
N ALA A 183 -8.95 -10.22 1.29
CA ALA A 183 -9.36 -11.59 1.54
C ALA A 183 -9.80 -11.76 3.01
N PHE A 184 -10.53 -12.83 3.28
CA PHE A 184 -10.94 -13.18 4.65
C PHE A 184 -10.46 -14.58 4.97
N LYS A 185 -9.94 -14.80 6.18
CA LYS A 185 -9.41 -16.10 6.61
C LYS A 185 -9.77 -16.42 8.05
N ASN A 186 -9.64 -17.68 8.45
CA ASN A 186 -9.75 -18.07 9.84
C ASN A 186 -8.40 -17.98 10.58
N ALA A 187 -8.38 -18.19 11.90
CA ALA A 187 -7.14 -18.19 12.70
C ALA A 187 -6.14 -19.30 12.32
N SER A 188 -6.57 -20.32 11.59
CA SER A 188 -5.70 -21.38 11.05
C SER A 188 -5.11 -21.02 9.68
N GLY A 189 -5.47 -19.87 9.11
CA GLY A 189 -5.01 -19.42 7.81
C GLY A 189 -5.88 -19.84 6.62
N ASN A 190 -6.95 -20.62 6.83
CA ASN A 190 -7.83 -21.06 5.75
C ASN A 190 -8.69 -19.89 5.26
N LEU A 191 -8.72 -19.67 3.95
CA LEU A 191 -9.50 -18.62 3.32
C LEU A 191 -11.00 -18.93 3.35
N PHE A 192 -11.81 -17.91 3.59
CA PHE A 192 -13.25 -17.95 3.41
C PHE A 192 -13.59 -17.47 2.00
N GLN A 193 -14.29 -18.32 1.24
CA GLN A 193 -14.86 -17.90 -0.04
C GLN A 193 -15.80 -16.72 0.16
N THR A 194 -15.48 -15.63 -0.52
CA THR A 194 -16.15 -14.35 -0.36
C THR A 194 -16.66 -13.87 -1.70
N MET A 195 -17.94 -13.51 -1.75
CA MET A 195 -18.56 -12.91 -2.92
C MET A 195 -18.38 -11.39 -2.88
N ASP A 196 -17.96 -10.80 -3.99
CA ASP A 196 -17.89 -9.36 -4.14
C ASP A 196 -19.25 -8.78 -4.53
N ARG A 197 -19.98 -8.22 -3.58
CA ARG A 197 -21.25 -7.50 -3.81
C ARG A 197 -21.13 -6.01 -3.56
N ARG A 198 -19.92 -5.47 -3.66
CA ARG A 198 -19.74 -4.03 -3.72
C ARG A 198 -20.39 -3.52 -4.99
N ASP A 199 -20.98 -2.33 -4.93
CA ASP A 199 -21.41 -1.60 -6.13
C ASP A 199 -20.17 -1.22 -6.96
N LYS A 200 -19.70 -2.15 -7.81
CA LYS A 200 -18.56 -1.92 -8.70
C LYS A 200 -18.92 -0.81 -9.68
N LYS A 201 -17.95 0.07 -9.85
CA LYS A 201 -18.04 1.29 -10.62
C LYS A 201 -17.61 1.06 -12.07
N GLU A 202 -18.43 0.33 -12.81
CA GLU A 202 -18.29 0.22 -14.26
C GLU A 202 -18.52 1.58 -14.94
N TRP A 203 -18.03 1.74 -16.17
CA TRP A 203 -18.49 2.80 -17.04
C TRP A 203 -19.97 2.56 -17.30
N VAL A 204 -20.82 3.31 -16.63
CA VAL A 204 -22.27 3.12 -16.76
C VAL A 204 -22.77 4.07 -17.82
N GLU A 205 -23.40 3.52 -18.86
CA GLU A 205 -24.15 4.30 -19.84
C GLU A 205 -25.26 5.08 -19.13
N ILE A 206 -25.29 6.38 -19.36
CA ILE A 206 -26.35 7.23 -18.83
C ILE A 206 -27.48 7.27 -19.85
N LYS A 207 -28.53 6.48 -19.59
CA LYS A 207 -29.82 6.64 -20.24
C LYS A 207 -30.50 7.88 -19.67
N ARG A 208 -30.23 9.06 -20.23
CA ARG A 208 -31.04 10.26 -19.94
C ARG A 208 -32.20 10.33 -20.91
N TYR A 209 -33.38 10.55 -20.32
CA TYR A 209 -34.66 10.79 -20.98
C TYR A 209 -34.48 11.70 -22.18
N GLU A 210 -35.00 11.26 -23.32
CA GLU A 210 -35.18 12.09 -24.51
C GLU A 210 -35.76 13.42 -24.04
N VAL A 211 -34.99 14.50 -24.20
CA VAL A 211 -35.55 15.84 -24.08
C VAL A 211 -36.62 15.86 -25.16
N GLU A 212 -37.88 15.82 -24.74
CA GLU A 212 -39.02 16.08 -25.62
C GLU A 212 -38.63 17.29 -26.46
N LYS A 213 -38.58 17.09 -27.78
CA LYS A 213 -38.41 18.17 -28.75
C LYS A 213 -39.58 19.13 -28.57
N LYS A 214 -39.50 20.04 -27.60
CA LYS A 214 -40.19 21.31 -27.67
C LYS A 214 -39.29 22.23 -28.46
N ASP A 215 -39.80 22.56 -29.65
CA ASP A 215 -39.23 23.48 -30.61
C ASP A 215 -38.49 24.63 -29.92
N ALA A 216 -37.17 24.59 -29.99
CA ALA A 216 -36.31 25.71 -29.65
C ALA A 216 -35.40 25.96 -30.84
N SER A 217 -35.98 26.56 -31.89
CA SER A 217 -35.22 27.49 -32.71
C SER A 217 -34.74 28.61 -31.79
N PHE A 218 -33.49 28.55 -31.33
CA PHE A 218 -32.86 29.65 -30.63
C PHE A 218 -32.58 30.77 -31.65
N ARG A 219 -33.53 31.69 -31.80
CA ARG A 219 -33.24 33.06 -32.21
C ARG A 219 -33.12 33.90 -30.94
N VAL A 220 -31.99 34.59 -30.82
CA VAL A 220 -31.79 35.65 -29.82
C VAL A 220 -32.78 36.77 -30.14
N ALA A 221 -33.74 37.03 -29.24
CA ALA A 221 -34.57 38.23 -29.29
C ALA A 221 -35.12 38.60 -27.90
N GLU A 222 -35.40 39.88 -27.78
CA GLU A 222 -35.50 40.75 -26.61
C GLU A 222 -36.70 40.56 -25.67
N ILE A 223 -36.52 41.22 -24.52
CA ILE A 223 -37.43 41.49 -23.40
C ILE A 223 -38.77 42.09 -23.85
N SER A 224 -39.91 41.57 -23.34
CA SER A 224 -41.02 42.34 -22.72
C SER A 224 -42.28 41.50 -22.44
N GLY A 225 -42.83 41.64 -21.22
CA GLY A 225 -44.26 41.95 -20.99
C GLY A 225 -45.35 40.86 -21.07
N GLU A 226 -45.68 40.32 -19.88
CA GLU A 226 -47.03 40.04 -19.32
C GLU A 226 -48.05 39.04 -19.94
N ILE A 227 -48.82 38.47 -19.00
CA ILE A 227 -50.20 37.90 -19.03
C ILE A 227 -50.33 36.36 -19.12
N LEU A 228 -50.59 35.78 -17.93
CA LEU A 228 -51.26 34.50 -17.61
C LEU A 228 -52.80 34.59 -17.82
N PRO A 229 -53.64 33.55 -17.62
CA PRO A 229 -53.58 32.08 -17.82
C PRO A 229 -54.93 31.65 -18.51
N PRO A 230 -55.71 30.61 -18.12
CA PRO A 230 -55.52 29.26 -17.54
C PRO A 230 -56.29 28.13 -18.30
N LEU A 231 -56.20 26.89 -17.79
CA LEU A 231 -57.28 25.87 -17.62
C LEU A 231 -56.88 24.43 -17.99
N GLU A 232 -56.60 23.67 -16.95
CA GLU A 232 -57.09 22.31 -16.61
C GLU A 232 -58.52 21.95 -17.14
N PRO A 233 -59.05 20.70 -17.04
CA PRO A 233 -58.45 19.43 -16.61
C PRO A 233 -59.05 18.11 -17.24
N GLN A 234 -58.63 16.95 -16.68
CA GLN A 234 -59.46 15.79 -16.26
C GLN A 234 -59.67 14.53 -17.14
N ILE A 235 -59.83 13.41 -16.39
CA ILE A 235 -60.40 12.07 -16.68
C ILE A 235 -59.37 11.03 -17.22
N SER A 236 -58.96 9.92 -16.57
CA SER A 236 -59.47 8.95 -15.57
C SER A 236 -60.03 7.64 -16.15
N LEU A 237 -59.65 6.54 -15.48
CA LEU A 237 -60.32 5.23 -15.27
C LEU A 237 -60.00 3.99 -16.16
N VAL A 238 -59.46 2.96 -15.45
CA VAL A 238 -59.98 1.56 -15.26
C VAL A 238 -59.88 0.59 -16.47
N SER A 239 -59.60 -0.71 -16.41
CA SER A 239 -59.71 -1.87 -15.47
C SER A 239 -58.69 -2.94 -15.93
N GLU A 240 -58.00 -3.74 -15.11
CA GLU A 240 -58.41 -4.85 -14.21
C GLU A 240 -58.75 -6.20 -14.90
N ILE A 241 -58.15 -7.27 -14.33
CA ILE A 241 -58.53 -8.71 -14.28
C ILE A 241 -57.90 -9.70 -15.29
N GLY A 242 -57.30 -10.77 -14.74
CA GLY A 242 -57.11 -12.07 -15.40
C GLY A 242 -56.06 -12.99 -14.75
N GLU A 243 -56.46 -13.80 -13.77
CA GLU A 243 -55.69 -14.87 -13.10
C GLU A 243 -55.75 -16.24 -13.82
N GLU A 244 -54.95 -17.19 -13.30
CA GLU A 244 -55.02 -18.68 -13.33
C GLU A 244 -54.28 -19.40 -14.49
N LYS A 245 -53.65 -20.58 -14.35
CA LYS A 245 -53.13 -21.49 -13.29
C LYS A 245 -52.45 -22.71 -14.01
N SER A 246 -51.99 -23.70 -13.21
CA SER A 246 -51.62 -25.12 -13.50
C SER A 246 -50.15 -25.40 -13.85
N GLU A 247 -49.33 -26.08 -13.00
CA GLU A 247 -49.22 -27.56 -12.74
C GLU A 247 -48.65 -28.32 -13.95
N GLU A 248 -47.80 -29.36 -13.92
CA GLU A 248 -47.14 -30.20 -12.91
C GLU A 248 -46.05 -31.05 -13.63
N GLU A 249 -45.09 -31.59 -12.85
CA GLU A 249 -44.32 -32.87 -12.97
C GLU A 249 -43.87 -33.50 -14.31
N SER A 250 -42.60 -33.97 -14.37
CA SER A 250 -42.27 -35.39 -14.08
C SER A 250 -40.80 -35.75 -14.35
N ALA A 251 -40.37 -36.86 -13.75
CA ALA A 251 -39.02 -37.41 -13.67
C ALA A 251 -38.60 -38.27 -14.89
N GLY A 252 -37.29 -38.53 -15.04
CA GLY A 252 -36.80 -39.61 -15.91
C GLY A 252 -35.28 -39.73 -16.05
N LYS A 253 -34.74 -40.86 -15.57
CA LYS A 253 -33.33 -41.32 -15.57
C LYS A 253 -32.73 -41.55 -16.98
N THR A 254 -31.40 -41.58 -17.09
CA THR A 254 -30.56 -42.79 -17.38
C THR A 254 -29.27 -42.48 -18.16
N SER A 255 -28.14 -42.95 -17.62
CA SER A 255 -26.84 -43.41 -18.16
C SER A 255 -26.34 -43.00 -19.56
N GLN A 256 -25.05 -42.64 -19.67
CA GLN A 256 -24.02 -43.52 -20.26
C GLN A 256 -22.60 -42.93 -20.20
N GLU A 257 -21.66 -43.81 -19.85
CA GLU A 257 -20.20 -43.68 -19.97
C GLU A 257 -19.78 -43.50 -21.43
N ILE A 258 -18.78 -42.64 -21.69
CA ILE A 258 -17.85 -42.79 -22.81
C ILE A 258 -16.44 -42.45 -22.32
N SER A 259 -15.58 -43.46 -22.38
CA SER A 259 -14.13 -43.43 -22.21
C SER A 259 -13.43 -42.89 -23.46
N LEU A 260 -12.33 -42.16 -23.28
CA LEU A 260 -11.35 -41.81 -24.31
C LEU A 260 -9.94 -42.16 -23.77
N PRO A 261 -9.08 -42.82 -24.57
CA PRO A 261 -7.76 -43.23 -24.13
C PRO A 261 -6.66 -42.21 -24.47
N GLU A 262 -5.54 -42.46 -23.79
CA GLU A 262 -4.26 -41.78 -23.74
C GLU A 262 -3.46 -41.67 -25.06
N THR A 263 -2.65 -40.62 -25.08
CA THR A 263 -1.26 -40.54 -25.59
C THR A 263 -0.93 -40.73 -27.07
N HIS A 264 -0.24 -39.72 -27.60
CA HIS A 264 0.81 -39.90 -28.61
C HIS A 264 1.92 -38.85 -28.39
N GLU A 265 3.10 -39.33 -28.00
CA GLU A 265 4.39 -38.64 -28.18
C GLU A 265 4.76 -38.58 -29.67
N LEU A 266 5.40 -37.49 -30.10
CA LEU A 266 6.56 -37.55 -30.99
C LEU A 266 7.27 -36.20 -31.09
N ALA A 267 8.55 -36.21 -30.72
CA ALA A 267 9.54 -35.17 -30.92
C ALA A 267 10.03 -35.10 -32.37
N LEU A 268 10.53 -33.93 -32.82
CA LEU A 268 11.88 -33.73 -33.39
C LEU A 268 12.07 -32.35 -34.04
N LYS A 269 12.98 -31.57 -33.43
CA LYS A 269 14.09 -30.77 -33.98
C LYS A 269 14.02 -30.22 -35.42
N LYS A 270 14.32 -28.91 -35.55
CA LYS A 270 15.46 -28.44 -36.37
C LYS A 270 15.95 -27.02 -36.02
N GLU A 271 17.27 -26.95 -35.81
CA GLU A 271 18.21 -25.81 -35.90
C GLU A 271 18.15 -25.16 -37.32
N GLU A 272 18.71 -23.99 -37.68
CA GLU A 272 19.72 -23.07 -37.14
C GLU A 272 19.65 -21.76 -37.99
N GLU A 273 19.86 -20.61 -37.33
CA GLU A 273 20.67 -19.43 -37.68
C GLU A 273 20.93 -18.97 -39.15
N ILE A 274 20.86 -17.64 -39.39
CA ILE A 274 22.02 -16.80 -39.77
C ILE A 274 21.64 -15.30 -39.98
N ARG A 275 22.43 -14.44 -39.29
CA ARG A 275 22.91 -13.06 -39.57
C ARG A 275 22.02 -11.80 -39.48
N SER A 276 22.34 -11.06 -38.40
CA SER A 276 23.00 -9.74 -38.34
C SER A 276 22.43 -8.52 -39.08
N GLY A 277 22.16 -7.46 -38.29
CA GLY A 277 22.31 -6.07 -38.74
C GLY A 277 21.50 -5.04 -37.94
N GLY A 278 22.19 -4.21 -37.14
CA GLY A 278 21.94 -2.77 -37.06
C GLY A 278 20.81 -2.22 -36.17
N GLU A 279 21.24 -1.59 -35.08
CA GLU A 279 20.87 -0.23 -34.64
C GLU A 279 19.48 0.13 -34.05
N ALA A 280 19.59 0.70 -32.84
CA ALA A 280 18.88 1.88 -32.31
C ALA A 280 17.36 1.82 -32.09
N LEU A 281 17.00 1.49 -30.85
CA LEU A 281 15.75 1.87 -30.21
C LEU A 281 15.71 3.39 -29.97
N THR A 282 14.85 4.09 -30.71
CA THR A 282 14.41 5.44 -30.35
C THR A 282 12.93 5.61 -30.65
N LEU A 283 12.18 5.83 -29.56
CA LEU A 283 11.03 6.73 -29.38
C LEU A 283 9.87 6.72 -30.40
N SER A 284 8.71 6.31 -29.85
CA SER A 284 7.33 6.68 -30.15
C SER A 284 7.05 7.59 -31.36
N LEU A 285 6.40 6.95 -32.32
CA LEU A 285 5.64 7.46 -33.46
C LEU A 285 4.82 8.75 -33.24
N LEU A 286 5.13 9.71 -34.13
CA LEU A 286 4.23 10.59 -34.90
C LEU A 286 3.82 11.97 -34.33
N GLU A 287 4.78 12.88 -34.35
CA GLU A 287 4.63 14.12 -35.14
C GLU A 287 5.25 13.88 -36.52
N GLU A 288 4.44 13.99 -37.59
CA GLU A 288 4.80 14.38 -38.97
C GLU A 288 3.79 13.79 -39.97
N VAL A 289 2.86 14.64 -40.39
CA VAL A 289 2.36 14.62 -41.77
C VAL A 289 2.36 16.06 -42.24
N ASN A 290 3.52 16.56 -42.68
CA ASN A 290 3.67 17.32 -43.93
C ASN A 290 5.11 17.84 -44.12
N GLN A 291 5.86 17.29 -45.08
CA GLN A 291 6.28 17.98 -46.32
C GLN A 291 7.50 17.30 -46.98
N GLN A 292 7.30 16.88 -48.23
CA GLN A 292 8.30 16.72 -49.30
C GLN A 292 7.72 17.56 -50.47
N GLU A 293 8.42 18.29 -51.33
CA GLU A 293 9.82 18.23 -51.76
C GLU A 293 10.08 19.44 -52.72
N LYS A 294 11.32 19.99 -52.73
CA LYS A 294 12.18 20.31 -53.90
C LYS A 294 13.01 21.62 -53.79
N GLU A 295 14.32 21.41 -53.84
CA GLU A 295 15.43 22.34 -54.17
C GLU A 295 15.53 22.62 -55.70
N PRO A 296 16.56 23.33 -56.25
CA PRO A 296 17.62 24.17 -55.65
C PRO A 296 17.85 25.55 -56.35
N ALA A 297 18.72 26.36 -55.75
CA ALA A 297 19.86 27.12 -56.36
C ALA A 297 20.00 28.59 -55.92
N THR A 298 21.26 29.03 -55.94
CA THR A 298 21.91 30.12 -55.21
C THR A 298 21.86 31.51 -55.86
N THR A 299 22.22 32.49 -55.02
CA THR A 299 22.97 33.75 -55.24
C THR A 299 22.23 35.09 -55.53
N GLU A 300 22.59 36.05 -54.66
CA GLU A 300 22.77 37.51 -54.85
C GLU A 300 21.62 38.52 -54.72
N GLU A 301 21.86 39.44 -53.78
CA GLU A 301 21.63 40.90 -53.74
C GLU A 301 20.24 41.51 -54.02
N GLY A 302 19.71 42.14 -52.95
CA GLY A 302 19.44 43.58 -52.93
C GLY A 302 18.31 44.14 -53.81
N GLY A 303 17.23 44.63 -53.17
CA GLY A 303 16.31 45.55 -53.81
C GLY A 303 14.95 45.64 -53.14
N GLU A 304 14.62 46.84 -52.68
CA GLU A 304 13.35 47.27 -52.10
C GLU A 304 12.12 46.97 -52.99
N ILE A 305 10.92 46.95 -52.37
CA ILE A 305 9.66 47.64 -52.76
C ILE A 305 8.44 46.87 -52.19
N GLU A 306 7.77 47.50 -51.22
CA GLU A 306 6.33 47.31 -50.87
C GLU A 306 5.42 47.66 -52.08
N PRO A 307 4.14 47.18 -52.22
CA PRO A 307 3.12 47.38 -51.18
C PRO A 307 1.88 46.44 -51.17
N GLU A 308 1.02 46.72 -50.17
CA GLU A 308 -0.46 46.62 -50.10
C GLU A 308 -1.14 45.23 -50.15
N GLU A 309 -1.64 44.72 -49.02
CA GLU A 309 -2.90 45.08 -48.31
C GLU A 309 -4.12 44.28 -48.82
N LYS A 310 -4.63 43.38 -47.97
CA LYS A 310 -6.06 43.32 -47.59
C LYS A 310 -6.34 42.27 -46.52
N ALA A 311 -6.80 42.77 -45.38
CA ALA A 311 -7.23 42.05 -44.20
C ALA A 311 -8.71 41.67 -44.23
N ALA A 312 -9.06 40.61 -43.50
CA ALA A 312 -10.38 40.30 -42.94
C ALA A 312 -10.17 39.36 -41.73
N PRO A 313 -11.12 39.23 -40.76
CA PRO A 313 -10.98 39.90 -39.47
C PRO A 313 -10.78 38.95 -38.27
N ASP A 314 -10.04 39.44 -37.28
CA ASP A 314 -9.85 38.91 -35.93
C ASP A 314 -11.14 39.00 -35.07
N VAL A 315 -11.76 37.87 -34.73
CA VAL A 315 -12.74 37.78 -33.62
C VAL A 315 -12.56 36.54 -32.73
N ILE A 316 -11.60 35.65 -32.99
CA ILE A 316 -11.41 34.41 -32.19
C ILE A 316 -10.16 34.44 -31.29
N ARG A 317 -9.35 35.52 -31.34
CA ARG A 317 -8.11 35.62 -30.55
C ARG A 317 -8.26 36.25 -29.16
N ALA A 318 -9.45 36.73 -28.79
CA ALA A 318 -9.68 37.45 -27.52
C ALA A 318 -10.23 36.59 -26.36
N LEU A 319 -10.28 35.26 -26.50
CA LEU A 319 -10.79 34.34 -25.46
C LEU A 319 -9.75 33.34 -24.93
N ILE A 320 -8.47 33.47 -25.29
CA ILE A 320 -7.40 32.56 -24.85
C ILE A 320 -6.32 33.24 -23.99
N GLU A 321 -6.40 34.56 -23.75
CA GLU A 321 -5.46 35.27 -22.89
C GLU A 321 -6.22 36.10 -21.84
N ARG A 322 -6.59 35.45 -20.72
CA ARG A 322 -6.82 36.05 -19.39
C ARG A 322 -7.36 34.99 -18.42
N GLU A 323 -6.47 34.35 -17.68
CA GLU A 323 -6.61 33.97 -16.27
C GLU A 323 -5.31 33.27 -15.81
N GLU A 324 -4.19 33.99 -15.96
CA GLU A 324 -3.04 33.83 -15.07
C GLU A 324 -3.13 34.95 -14.03
N GLY A 325 -3.42 34.57 -12.78
CA GLY A 325 -3.58 35.48 -11.66
C GLY A 325 -3.89 34.66 -10.41
N GLY A 326 -2.84 34.21 -9.72
CA GLY A 326 -2.98 33.47 -8.47
C GLY A 326 -3.48 34.35 -7.31
N PRO A 327 -4.02 33.75 -6.24
CA PRO A 327 -4.07 34.36 -4.93
C PRO A 327 -3.03 33.70 -4.04
N GLY A 328 -1.87 34.34 -3.93
CA GLY A 328 -0.85 34.04 -2.93
C GLY A 328 -0.42 35.35 -2.32
N GLU A 329 -1.24 35.90 -1.42
CA GLU A 329 -0.92 37.06 -0.57
C GLU A 329 -2.09 37.30 0.41
N GLU A 330 -2.39 36.33 1.27
CA GLU A 330 -3.23 36.57 2.47
C GLU A 330 -2.87 35.68 3.67
N GLU A 331 -1.72 34.98 3.61
CA GLU A 331 -1.25 34.08 4.68
C GLU A 331 0.00 34.62 5.41
N LEU A 332 0.54 35.77 4.98
CA LEU A 332 1.71 36.41 5.59
C LEU A 332 1.40 37.47 6.66
N HIS A 333 0.12 37.67 7.02
CA HIS A 333 -0.25 38.62 8.08
C HIS A 333 -0.72 37.97 9.38
N LEU A 334 -0.84 36.63 9.44
CA LEU A 334 -1.29 35.90 10.63
C LEU A 334 -0.15 35.30 11.47
N GLU A 335 1.03 35.08 10.88
CA GLU A 335 2.23 34.61 11.60
C GLU A 335 2.93 35.73 12.39
N ALA A 336 2.89 36.97 11.91
CA ALA A 336 3.43 38.13 12.64
C ALA A 336 2.58 38.55 13.87
N LEU A 337 1.33 38.08 13.97
CA LEU A 337 0.43 38.35 15.11
C LEU A 337 0.46 37.23 16.18
N LEU A 338 1.07 36.09 15.89
CA LEU A 338 1.21 34.96 16.82
C LEU A 338 2.56 34.96 17.56
N GLU A 339 3.60 35.60 17.03
CA GLU A 339 4.89 35.74 17.73
C GLU A 339 4.90 36.87 18.77
N THR A 340 3.95 37.81 18.75
CA THR A 340 3.86 38.88 19.76
C THR A 340 3.06 38.47 21.01
N ARG A 341 2.52 37.25 21.08
CA ARG A 341 1.65 36.80 22.20
C ARG A 341 2.18 35.63 23.03
N ILE A 342 3.38 35.14 22.71
CA ILE A 342 4.07 34.08 23.49
C ILE A 342 5.19 34.67 24.38
N GLY A 343 5.53 35.96 24.21
CA GLY A 343 6.49 36.68 25.06
C GLY A 343 5.95 37.19 26.41
N ASP A 344 4.63 37.28 26.59
CA ASP A 344 4.02 37.96 27.74
C ASP A 344 3.40 37.02 28.82
N ILE A 345 3.67 35.70 28.77
CA ILE A 345 3.13 34.72 29.75
C ILE A 345 4.23 34.10 30.64
N LEU A 346 5.46 34.60 30.59
CA LEU A 346 6.54 34.21 31.51
C LEU A 346 7.12 35.42 32.25
N GLN A 347 6.25 36.14 32.97
CA GLN A 347 6.64 37.08 34.02
C GLN A 347 5.45 37.34 34.96
N THR A 348 5.18 36.39 35.84
CA THR A 348 4.41 36.64 37.07
C THR A 348 4.84 35.61 38.11
N GLU A 349 5.77 36.01 38.96
CA GLU A 349 6.01 35.34 40.24
C GLU A 349 4.77 35.51 41.13
N PRO A 350 4.30 34.45 41.82
CA PRO A 350 3.44 34.64 42.97
C PRO A 350 4.29 34.92 44.21
N ASP A 351 4.16 36.17 44.64
CA ASP A 351 4.41 36.71 45.97
C ASP A 351 3.94 35.74 47.08
N LEU A 352 4.89 35.17 47.83
CA LEU A 352 4.64 34.48 49.09
C LEU A 352 5.45 35.15 50.19
N SER A 353 4.77 36.06 50.89
CA SER A 353 5.24 36.68 52.11
C SER A 353 5.03 35.77 53.32
N LEU A 354 6.13 35.60 54.06
CA LEU A 354 6.26 35.70 55.52
C LEU A 354 5.42 34.76 56.41
N SER A 355 6.13 33.82 57.04
CA SER A 355 6.10 33.65 58.49
C SER A 355 7.53 33.40 58.98
N GLU A 356 7.95 34.27 59.89
CA GLU A 356 9.25 34.32 60.57
C GLU A 356 9.43 33.16 61.56
N GLU A 357 10.66 32.67 61.73
CA GLU A 357 11.41 32.69 63.00
C GLU A 357 12.63 31.73 62.92
N GLY A 358 13.81 32.23 63.31
CA GLY A 358 14.86 31.41 63.90
C GLY A 358 16.24 31.44 63.26
N ASP A 359 17.03 32.43 63.66
CA ASP A 359 18.48 32.61 63.51
C ASP A 359 19.36 31.32 63.46
N GLN A 360 20.37 31.30 62.58
CA GLN A 360 21.77 31.56 63.00
C GLN A 360 22.75 31.55 61.81
N VAL A 361 23.57 32.61 61.80
CA VAL A 361 24.65 32.94 60.89
C VAL A 361 25.88 32.07 61.15
N ILE A 362 26.47 31.45 60.11
CA ILE A 362 27.91 31.17 60.03
C ILE A 362 28.40 31.42 58.59
N GLU A 363 29.47 32.21 58.48
CA GLU A 363 30.19 32.64 57.27
C GLU A 363 30.62 31.48 56.35
N GLU A 364 30.31 31.58 55.05
CA GLU A 364 30.93 30.77 54.02
C GLU A 364 32.17 31.48 53.43
N ARG A 365 33.35 30.91 53.68
CA ARG A 365 34.53 31.07 52.80
C ARG A 365 34.32 30.22 51.55
N PRO A 366 34.66 30.70 50.33
CA PRO A 366 34.59 29.88 49.15
C PRO A 366 35.78 28.91 49.13
N VAL A 367 35.52 27.64 49.41
CA VAL A 367 36.42 26.54 49.03
C VAL A 367 36.06 26.18 47.59
N ALA A 368 36.98 26.44 46.67
CA ALA A 368 36.93 25.86 45.33
C ALA A 368 36.96 24.34 45.47
N ILE A 369 35.82 23.69 45.21
CA ILE A 369 35.76 22.25 44.99
C ILE A 369 35.54 22.08 43.48
N GLU A 370 36.62 21.76 42.78
CA GLU A 370 36.55 21.02 41.53
C GLU A 370 35.79 19.72 41.83
N LYS A 371 34.50 19.66 41.45
CA LYS A 371 33.79 18.40 41.29
C LYS A 371 33.78 18.09 39.80
N GLU A 372 34.76 17.29 39.38
CA GLU A 372 34.55 16.29 38.34
C GLU A 372 33.35 15.43 38.77
N GLY A 373 32.15 15.85 38.38
CA GLY A 373 30.97 15.02 38.45
C GLY A 373 31.08 13.94 37.40
N LYS A 374 31.73 12.82 37.72
CA LYS A 374 31.33 11.54 37.15
C LYS A 374 29.87 11.35 37.57
N GLU A 375 28.95 11.43 36.62
CA GLU A 375 27.61 10.90 36.78
C GLU A 375 27.76 9.44 37.25
N GLU A 376 27.58 9.20 38.55
CA GLU A 376 27.37 7.85 39.05
C GLU A 376 26.03 7.40 38.48
N THR A 377 26.08 6.69 37.33
CA THR A 377 24.97 5.92 36.80
C THR A 377 24.35 5.15 37.95
N ILE A 378 23.13 5.52 38.35
CA ILE A 378 22.34 4.77 39.34
C ILE A 378 22.07 3.41 38.70
N LEU A 379 22.98 2.46 38.93
CA LEU A 379 22.88 1.09 38.44
C LEU A 379 21.85 0.38 39.30
N TYR A 380 20.59 0.40 38.86
CA TYR A 380 19.57 -0.42 39.46
C TYR A 380 19.97 -1.90 39.32
N PRO A 381 20.16 -2.67 40.40
CA PRO A 381 20.72 -4.03 40.32
C PRO A 381 19.94 -4.97 39.40
N TRP A 382 18.62 -4.79 39.31
CA TRP A 382 17.78 -5.59 38.42
C TRP A 382 18.01 -5.31 36.93
N MET A 383 18.48 -4.12 36.56
CA MET A 383 18.77 -3.79 35.17
C MET A 383 19.97 -4.63 34.68
N GLU A 384 20.96 -4.83 35.54
CA GLU A 384 22.08 -5.74 35.25
C GLU A 384 21.63 -7.20 35.21
N ASP A 385 20.71 -7.61 36.10
CA ASP A 385 20.10 -8.94 36.03
C ASP A 385 19.29 -9.14 34.74
N PHE A 386 18.58 -8.09 34.30
CA PHE A 386 17.86 -8.08 33.02
C PHE A 386 18.81 -8.22 31.84
N LYS A 387 19.88 -7.42 31.78
CA LYS A 387 20.90 -7.52 30.72
C LYS A 387 21.51 -8.92 30.68
N LYS A 388 21.87 -9.48 31.84
CA LYS A 388 22.40 -10.86 31.94
C LYS A 388 21.38 -11.89 31.47
N ALA A 389 20.11 -11.73 31.81
CA ALA A 389 19.06 -12.65 31.38
C ALA A 389 18.85 -12.61 29.85
N ILE A 390 18.92 -11.43 29.24
CA ILE A 390 18.86 -11.27 27.78
C ILE A 390 20.05 -11.98 27.11
N VAL A 391 21.28 -11.72 27.57
CA VAL A 391 22.49 -12.38 27.03
C VAL A 391 22.47 -13.90 27.25
N ALA A 392 22.02 -14.35 28.42
CA ALA A 392 21.89 -15.78 28.70
C ALA A 392 20.83 -16.44 27.82
N TYR A 393 19.72 -15.75 27.53
CA TYR A 393 18.69 -16.25 26.64
C TYR A 393 19.23 -16.52 25.23
N GLU A 394 20.00 -15.58 24.68
CA GLU A 394 20.63 -15.72 23.36
C GLU A 394 21.62 -16.91 23.32
N GLN A 395 22.31 -17.17 24.43
CA GLN A 395 23.25 -18.31 24.54
C GLN A 395 22.54 -19.67 24.68
N ILE A 396 21.41 -19.72 25.38
CA ILE A 396 20.66 -20.96 25.63
C ILE A 396 19.82 -21.36 24.42
N ASN A 397 19.30 -20.38 23.68
CA ASN A 397 18.43 -20.59 22.53
C ASN A 397 19.06 -20.01 21.26
N PRO A 398 20.23 -20.53 20.85
CA PRO A 398 20.90 -20.01 19.66
C PRO A 398 20.02 -20.29 18.44
N ASP A 399 19.89 -19.30 17.57
CA ASP A 399 19.21 -19.47 16.29
C ASP A 399 19.92 -20.58 15.48
N PRO A 400 19.19 -21.61 15.02
CA PRO A 400 19.77 -22.69 14.21
C PRO A 400 20.56 -22.18 12.99
N PHE A 401 20.12 -21.08 12.39
CA PHE A 401 20.86 -20.46 11.30
C PHE A 401 22.19 -19.89 11.76
N GLU A 402 22.21 -19.24 12.91
CA GLU A 402 23.41 -18.60 13.42
C GLU A 402 24.49 -19.63 13.78
N VAL A 403 24.08 -20.77 14.36
CA VAL A 403 24.97 -21.93 14.59
C VAL A 403 25.50 -22.48 13.27
N TRP A 404 24.63 -22.69 12.28
CA TRP A 404 25.03 -23.20 10.98
C TRP A 404 25.98 -22.25 10.25
N PHE A 405 25.69 -20.94 10.25
CA PHE A 405 26.48 -19.92 9.59
C PHE A 405 27.89 -19.84 10.18
N GLU A 406 28.02 -19.89 11.51
CA GLU A 406 29.32 -19.95 12.18
C GLU A 406 30.09 -21.22 11.85
N ASN A 407 29.42 -22.38 11.78
CA ASN A 407 30.06 -23.63 11.41
C ASN A 407 30.56 -23.57 9.96
N VAL A 408 29.76 -23.04 9.03
CA VAL A 408 30.20 -22.81 7.64
C VAL A 408 31.41 -21.89 7.61
N GLN A 409 31.41 -20.81 8.40
CA GLN A 409 32.52 -19.86 8.48
C GLN A 409 33.81 -20.49 9.03
N LYS A 410 33.70 -21.40 10.01
CA LYS A 410 34.83 -22.07 10.67
C LYS A 410 35.39 -23.25 9.86
N GLU A 411 34.52 -24.07 9.26
CA GLU A 411 34.91 -25.36 8.66
C GLU A 411 35.19 -25.28 7.17
N VAL A 412 34.25 -24.71 6.41
CA VAL A 412 34.30 -24.69 4.92
C VAL A 412 34.87 -23.36 4.43
N GLY A 413 34.57 -22.28 5.14
CA GLY A 413 34.86 -20.91 4.76
C GLY A 413 33.89 -20.39 3.71
N PHE A 414 33.46 -19.14 3.87
CA PHE A 414 32.83 -18.39 2.79
C PHE A 414 33.93 -17.91 1.81
N GLU A 415 33.58 -17.71 0.53
CA GLU A 415 34.50 -17.24 -0.52
C GLU A 415 34.87 -15.74 -0.38
N GLY A 416 34.57 -15.14 0.77
CA GLY A 416 34.78 -13.73 1.09
C GLY A 416 33.54 -13.09 1.73
N ALA A 417 33.67 -11.81 2.06
CA ALA A 417 32.61 -11.01 2.71
C ALA A 417 31.31 -10.96 1.86
N TYR A 418 31.45 -10.98 0.53
CA TYR A 418 30.33 -11.04 -0.40
C TYR A 418 29.51 -12.32 -0.25
N HIS A 419 30.15 -13.49 -0.25
CA HIS A 419 29.44 -14.76 -0.13
C HIS A 419 28.72 -14.87 1.24
N SER A 420 29.38 -14.45 2.32
CA SER A 420 28.76 -14.43 3.65
C SER A 420 27.57 -13.49 3.73
N LEU A 421 27.71 -12.26 3.21
CA LEU A 421 26.63 -11.26 3.22
C LEU A 421 25.43 -11.71 2.37
N PHE A 422 25.71 -12.20 1.16
CA PHE A 422 24.68 -12.69 0.26
C PHE A 422 23.91 -13.86 0.89
N THR A 423 24.61 -14.77 1.59
CA THR A 423 23.98 -15.87 2.34
C THR A 423 23.10 -15.37 3.48
N LEU A 424 23.53 -14.35 4.24
CA LEU A 424 22.70 -13.72 5.28
C LEU A 424 21.41 -13.15 4.69
N LEU A 425 21.49 -12.42 3.58
CA LEU A 425 20.32 -11.81 2.93
C LEU A 425 19.38 -12.86 2.35
N ILE A 426 19.91 -13.96 1.80
CA ILE A 426 19.10 -15.11 1.35
C ILE A 426 18.33 -15.69 2.53
N TYR A 427 18.99 -15.95 3.66
CA TYR A 427 18.32 -16.47 4.85
C TYR A 427 17.26 -15.52 5.38
N ALA A 428 17.59 -14.24 5.52
CA ALA A 428 16.63 -13.22 5.97
C ALA A 428 15.40 -13.18 5.05
N ARG A 429 15.59 -13.33 3.73
CA ARG A 429 14.49 -13.45 2.78
C ARG A 429 13.67 -14.73 2.98
N PHE A 430 14.28 -15.88 3.26
CA PHE A 430 13.50 -17.10 3.49
C PHE A 430 12.79 -17.11 4.84
N ASN A 431 13.30 -16.37 5.82
CA ASN A 431 12.76 -16.31 7.17
C ASN A 431 11.52 -15.40 7.25
N GLN A 432 10.46 -15.74 6.52
CA GLN A 432 9.21 -14.95 6.46
C GLN A 432 8.38 -15.02 7.75
N THR A 433 8.57 -16.07 8.54
CA THR A 433 7.92 -16.30 9.82
C THR A 433 8.98 -16.49 10.90
N HIS A 434 8.60 -16.74 12.15
CA HIS A 434 9.55 -16.98 13.25
C HIS A 434 10.63 -18.03 12.87
N PRO A 435 11.84 -17.94 13.44
CA PRO A 435 12.95 -18.81 13.08
C PRO A 435 12.53 -20.28 13.21
N SER A 436 12.50 -20.95 12.06
CA SER A 436 12.19 -22.36 11.90
C SER A 436 13.33 -23.03 11.14
N GLU A 437 13.37 -24.36 11.12
CA GLU A 437 14.38 -25.09 10.36
C GLU A 437 14.19 -24.91 8.84
N THR A 438 12.99 -24.56 8.39
CA THR A 438 12.62 -24.46 6.97
C THR A 438 13.40 -23.36 6.21
N PRO A 439 13.48 -22.10 6.69
CA PRO A 439 14.35 -21.09 6.08
C PRO A 439 15.82 -21.48 6.01
N LEU A 440 16.33 -22.14 7.05
CA LEU A 440 17.70 -22.63 7.08
C LEU A 440 17.92 -23.72 6.01
N GLU A 441 17.00 -24.66 5.89
CA GLU A 441 17.09 -25.73 4.89
C GLU A 441 17.05 -25.18 3.46
N ASN A 442 16.12 -24.25 3.17
CA ASN A 442 16.08 -23.56 1.89
C ASN A 442 17.39 -22.79 1.61
N THR A 443 17.98 -22.16 2.63
CA THR A 443 19.29 -21.48 2.50
C THR A 443 20.41 -22.47 2.18
N ARG A 444 20.48 -23.61 2.87
CA ARG A 444 21.49 -24.66 2.63
C ARG A 444 21.43 -25.21 1.22
N LYS A 445 20.22 -25.38 0.68
CA LYS A 445 20.02 -25.86 -0.69
C LYS A 445 20.64 -24.92 -1.73
N VAL A 446 20.64 -23.60 -1.49
CA VAL A 446 21.04 -22.62 -2.51
C VAL A 446 22.35 -21.88 -2.26
N TYR A 447 22.88 -21.84 -1.04
CA TYR A 447 23.99 -20.93 -0.72
C TYR A 447 25.23 -21.11 -1.62
N LYS A 448 25.62 -22.35 -1.95
CA LYS A 448 26.72 -22.61 -2.90
C LYS A 448 26.37 -22.25 -4.35
N LEU A 449 25.14 -22.51 -4.78
CA LEU A 449 24.67 -22.23 -6.14
C LEU A 449 24.55 -20.72 -6.39
N SER A 450 24.27 -19.98 -5.32
CA SER A 450 23.90 -18.57 -5.36
C SER A 450 25.00 -17.67 -5.97
N LEU A 451 26.28 -18.09 -5.88
CA LEU A 451 27.43 -17.39 -6.46
C LEU A 451 27.54 -17.49 -7.99
N ARG A 452 26.88 -18.48 -8.62
CA ARG A 452 26.98 -18.69 -10.07
C ARG A 452 26.22 -17.63 -10.84
N ALA A 453 26.92 -16.80 -11.62
CA ALA A 453 26.32 -15.70 -12.36
C ALA A 453 25.22 -16.15 -13.34
N ASP A 454 25.38 -17.35 -13.90
CA ASP A 454 24.62 -17.96 -14.99
C ASP A 454 23.63 -19.04 -14.54
N LEU A 455 23.20 -19.00 -13.27
CA LEU A 455 22.24 -19.97 -12.72
C LEU A 455 20.94 -19.97 -13.54
N LEU A 456 20.51 -21.14 -14.00
CA LEU A 456 19.19 -21.33 -14.63
C LEU A 456 18.13 -21.71 -13.58
N LEU A 457 16.85 -21.47 -13.88
CA LEU A 457 15.76 -21.76 -12.94
C LEU A 457 15.69 -23.26 -12.62
N GLU A 458 15.92 -24.11 -13.61
CA GLU A 458 15.89 -25.57 -13.51
C GLU A 458 17.01 -26.12 -12.62
N GLU A 459 18.08 -25.34 -12.41
CA GLU A 459 19.17 -25.68 -11.51
C GLU A 459 18.89 -25.29 -10.06
N VAL A 460 17.86 -24.48 -9.81
CA VAL A 460 17.45 -24.15 -8.45
C VAL A 460 16.74 -25.37 -7.84
N PRO A 461 17.21 -25.89 -6.70
CA PRO A 461 16.59 -27.06 -6.08
C PRO A 461 15.17 -26.77 -5.58
N PRO A 462 14.32 -27.81 -5.45
CA PRO A 462 12.99 -27.67 -4.86
C PRO A 462 13.05 -27.07 -3.46
N MET A 463 12.21 -26.06 -3.21
CA MET A 463 12.13 -25.38 -1.93
C MET A 463 10.97 -25.89 -1.10
N GLU A 464 11.10 -25.79 0.22
CA GLU A 464 9.95 -25.89 1.09
C GLU A 464 9.11 -24.62 0.97
N GLY A 465 7.80 -24.81 0.80
CA GLY A 465 6.85 -23.71 0.69
C GLY A 465 6.69 -22.93 2.00
N THR A 466 6.01 -21.79 1.90
CA THR A 466 5.57 -21.00 3.05
C THR A 466 4.06 -21.19 3.25
N LEU A 467 3.48 -20.52 4.24
CA LEU A 467 2.01 -20.45 4.40
C LEU A 467 1.31 -19.84 3.18
N PHE A 468 2.02 -19.06 2.36
CA PHE A 468 1.44 -18.29 1.26
C PHE A 468 1.85 -18.80 -0.13
N PHE A 469 2.97 -19.51 -0.22
CA PHE A 469 3.56 -19.93 -1.49
C PHE A 469 3.88 -21.43 -1.46
N SER A 470 3.53 -22.14 -2.53
CA SER A 470 4.01 -23.50 -2.74
C SER A 470 5.55 -23.52 -2.89
N GLY A 471 6.17 -24.68 -2.69
CA GLY A 471 7.62 -24.83 -2.86
C GLY A 471 8.13 -24.39 -4.23
N GLU A 472 7.41 -24.74 -5.30
CA GLU A 472 7.72 -24.35 -6.68
C GLU A 472 7.57 -22.83 -6.89
N ALA A 473 6.46 -22.24 -6.40
CA ALA A 473 6.28 -20.79 -6.49
C ALA A 473 7.36 -20.04 -5.71
N TRP A 474 7.76 -20.56 -4.55
CA TRP A 474 8.80 -19.97 -3.72
C TRP A 474 10.20 -20.06 -4.37
N ARG A 475 10.48 -21.18 -5.05
CA ARG A 475 11.67 -21.35 -5.89
C ARG A 475 11.73 -20.31 -7.00
N ASP A 476 10.65 -20.13 -7.75
CA ASP A 476 10.57 -19.18 -8.85
C ASP A 476 10.74 -17.72 -8.34
N LEU A 477 10.12 -17.39 -7.22
CA LEU A 477 10.27 -16.07 -6.58
C LEU A 477 11.69 -15.84 -6.08
N TYR A 478 12.35 -16.85 -5.51
CA TYR A 478 13.76 -16.76 -5.14
C TYR A 478 14.63 -16.47 -6.37
N PHE A 479 14.45 -17.24 -7.46
CA PHE A 479 15.20 -17.07 -8.69
C PHE A 479 15.10 -15.63 -9.22
N ARG A 480 13.89 -15.08 -9.26
CA ARG A 480 13.64 -13.68 -9.66
C ARG A 480 14.30 -12.64 -8.74
N ALA A 481 14.47 -12.96 -7.45
CA ALA A 481 15.09 -12.08 -6.48
C ALA A 481 16.63 -12.07 -6.54
N ILE A 482 17.27 -13.06 -7.17
CA ILE A 482 18.74 -13.19 -7.23
C ILE A 482 19.42 -11.91 -7.73
N PRO A 483 19.03 -11.29 -8.86
CA PRO A 483 19.68 -10.07 -9.35
C PRO A 483 19.68 -8.95 -8.30
N LYS A 484 18.56 -8.79 -7.59
CA LYS A 484 18.39 -7.75 -6.57
C LYS A 484 19.20 -8.06 -5.31
N LEU A 485 19.23 -9.31 -4.87
CA LEU A 485 20.09 -9.76 -3.78
C LEU A 485 21.57 -9.48 -4.08
N ARG A 486 22.01 -9.68 -5.33
CA ARG A 486 23.40 -9.42 -5.76
C ARG A 486 23.71 -7.92 -5.76
N GLU A 487 22.83 -7.13 -6.39
CA GLU A 487 22.92 -5.67 -6.42
C GLU A 487 23.05 -5.09 -5.01
N VAL A 488 22.16 -5.49 -4.10
CA VAL A 488 22.17 -5.04 -2.70
C VAL A 488 23.44 -5.48 -1.98
N SER A 489 23.87 -6.74 -2.13
CA SER A 489 25.09 -7.23 -1.48
C SER A 489 26.33 -6.47 -1.92
N HIS A 490 26.46 -6.15 -3.20
CA HIS A 490 27.55 -5.32 -3.71
C HIS A 490 27.51 -3.92 -3.10
N ARG A 491 26.36 -3.24 -3.15
CA ARG A 491 26.20 -1.89 -2.58
C ARG A 491 26.52 -1.83 -1.10
N ILE A 492 26.10 -2.83 -0.33
CA ILE A 492 26.39 -2.90 1.10
C ILE A 492 27.92 -2.93 1.36
N LEU A 493 28.67 -3.64 0.52
CA LEU A 493 30.12 -3.76 0.64
C LEU A 493 30.91 -2.58 0.05
N GLU A 494 30.26 -1.64 -0.63
CA GLU A 494 30.93 -0.43 -1.15
C GLU A 494 31.34 0.54 -0.04
N LYS A 495 30.73 0.44 1.15
CA LYS A 495 31.09 1.26 2.31
C LYS A 495 31.05 0.48 3.62
N ASN A 496 31.88 0.93 4.55
CA ASN A 496 32.10 0.27 5.84
C ASN A 496 31.24 0.86 6.97
N GLU A 497 30.62 2.02 6.78
CA GLU A 497 29.74 2.65 7.77
C GLU A 497 28.33 2.83 7.22
N TRP A 498 27.34 2.38 7.97
CA TRP A 498 25.93 2.44 7.60
C TRP A 498 25.07 3.08 8.70
N ASP A 499 24.18 3.97 8.27
CA ASP A 499 23.00 4.33 9.03
C ASP A 499 21.99 3.17 8.95
N PRO A 500 21.38 2.73 10.07
CA PRO A 500 20.43 1.63 10.06
C PRO A 500 19.23 1.85 9.12
N SER A 501 18.73 3.09 9.03
CA SER A 501 17.56 3.41 8.20
C SER A 501 17.92 3.40 6.71
N GLU A 502 19.12 3.84 6.36
CA GLU A 502 19.63 3.75 5.00
C GLU A 502 19.83 2.29 4.57
N LEU A 503 20.43 1.47 5.44
CA LEU A 503 20.65 0.06 5.19
C LEU A 503 19.32 -0.72 5.11
N ASP A 504 18.34 -0.37 5.95
CA ASP A 504 16.97 -0.89 5.90
C ASP A 504 16.33 -0.63 4.54
N ARG A 505 16.34 0.63 4.07
CA ARG A 505 15.81 1.00 2.75
C ARG A 505 16.50 0.23 1.64
N LEU A 506 17.81 0.06 1.71
CA LEU A 506 18.58 -0.68 0.72
C LEU A 506 18.25 -2.18 0.73
N ILE A 507 18.04 -2.79 1.90
CA ILE A 507 17.71 -4.22 2.00
C ILE A 507 16.26 -4.48 1.58
N ARG A 508 15.33 -3.58 1.90
CA ARG A 508 13.90 -3.73 1.62
C ARG A 508 13.53 -3.67 0.15
N ILE A 509 14.43 -3.23 -0.74
CA ILE A 509 14.19 -3.34 -2.19
C ILE A 509 14.26 -4.79 -2.69
N ILE A 510 14.75 -5.73 -1.87
CA ILE A 510 14.75 -7.15 -2.19
C ILE A 510 13.30 -7.66 -2.11
N PRO A 511 12.77 -8.30 -3.16
CA PRO A 511 11.41 -8.81 -3.15
C PRO A 511 11.16 -9.77 -1.97
N HIS A 512 10.02 -9.57 -1.30
CA HIS A 512 9.62 -10.29 -0.08
C HIS A 512 10.54 -10.05 1.13
N MET A 513 11.24 -8.91 1.21
CA MET A 513 11.99 -8.55 2.40
C MET A 513 11.13 -7.67 3.32
N THR A 514 10.55 -8.26 4.37
CA THR A 514 9.70 -7.54 5.33
C THR A 514 10.51 -6.63 6.25
N ASP A 515 9.84 -5.71 6.94
CA ASP A 515 10.44 -4.80 7.92
C ASP A 515 11.13 -5.57 9.05
N ARG A 516 10.54 -6.68 9.49
CA ARG A 516 11.14 -7.57 10.49
C ARG A 516 12.39 -8.26 9.95
N ASN A 517 12.34 -8.75 8.71
CA ASN A 517 13.43 -9.52 8.11
C ASN A 517 14.63 -8.65 7.78
N SER A 518 14.37 -7.46 7.25
CA SER A 518 15.39 -6.44 7.01
C SER A 518 16.08 -6.02 8.30
N ARG A 519 15.33 -5.68 9.36
CA ARG A 519 15.89 -5.37 10.69
C ARG A 519 16.78 -6.48 11.24
N ARG A 520 16.33 -7.74 11.13
CA ARG A 520 17.14 -8.91 11.54
C ARG A 520 18.41 -9.01 10.70
N ALA A 521 18.30 -8.87 9.37
CA ALA A 521 19.44 -8.88 8.48
C ALA A 521 20.47 -7.82 8.85
N ILE A 522 20.04 -6.59 9.14
CA ILE A 522 20.93 -5.48 9.54
C ILE A 522 21.73 -5.84 10.80
N ARG A 523 21.09 -6.45 11.81
CA ARG A 523 21.79 -6.92 13.01
C ARG A 523 22.80 -8.01 12.69
N SER A 524 22.39 -9.06 11.98
CA SER A 524 23.31 -10.14 11.59
C SER A 524 24.47 -9.61 10.73
N ILE A 525 24.24 -8.59 9.89
CA ILE A 525 25.30 -7.94 9.10
C ILE A 525 26.34 -7.29 10.02
N ARG A 526 25.92 -6.47 10.99
CA ARG A 526 26.82 -5.82 11.96
C ARG A 526 27.63 -6.86 12.74
N GLU A 527 26.98 -7.94 13.16
CA GLU A 527 27.59 -8.95 14.02
C GLU A 527 28.55 -9.89 13.27
N ARG A 528 28.28 -10.16 11.99
CA ARG A 528 28.89 -11.31 11.29
C ARG A 528 29.69 -10.94 10.05
N ILE A 529 29.47 -9.76 9.47
CA ILE A 529 30.20 -9.34 8.27
C ILE A 529 31.36 -8.43 8.68
N PRO A 530 32.61 -8.92 8.59
CA PRO A 530 33.76 -8.14 9.01
C PRO A 530 33.92 -6.90 8.15
N GLY A 531 34.23 -5.77 8.78
CA GLY A 531 34.47 -4.49 8.09
C GLY A 531 33.21 -3.64 7.89
N ILE A 532 32.02 -4.16 8.18
CA ILE A 532 30.78 -3.38 8.17
C ILE A 532 30.42 -2.95 9.59
N ASN A 533 30.23 -1.65 9.78
CA ASN A 533 29.80 -1.05 11.04
C ASN A 533 28.43 -0.37 10.86
N VAL A 534 27.49 -0.71 11.75
CA VAL A 534 26.14 -0.15 11.77
C VAL A 534 25.92 0.54 13.12
N LYS A 535 25.50 1.80 13.10
CA LYS A 535 25.30 2.62 14.31
C LYS A 535 23.84 2.54 14.79
N PHE A 536 23.53 1.61 15.69
CA PHE A 536 22.15 1.41 16.21
C PHE A 536 21.68 2.42 17.25
N LEU A 537 22.49 3.41 17.63
CA LEU A 537 22.18 4.40 18.67
C LEU A 537 20.79 5.05 18.52
N ASN A 538 20.36 5.29 17.27
CA ASN A 538 19.09 5.94 16.95
C ASN A 538 18.03 4.98 16.41
N MET A 539 18.28 3.66 16.43
CA MET A 539 17.32 2.69 15.93
C MET A 539 16.23 2.45 16.98
N ASP A 540 14.98 2.72 16.59
CA ASP A 540 13.83 2.41 17.43
C ASP A 540 13.51 0.91 17.41
N ILE A 541 13.15 0.38 18.57
CA ILE A 541 12.76 -1.02 18.70
C ILE A 541 11.37 -1.28 18.14
N ASP A 542 11.15 -2.47 17.59
CA ASP A 542 9.84 -2.97 17.20
C ASP A 542 9.13 -3.60 18.41
N ILE A 543 7.95 -3.09 18.74
CA ILE A 543 7.20 -3.49 19.93
C ILE A 543 6.09 -4.44 19.51
N SER A 544 6.38 -5.73 19.63
CA SER A 544 5.39 -6.79 19.45
C SER A 544 4.48 -6.93 20.68
N GLU A 545 3.33 -7.59 20.50
CA GLU A 545 2.45 -7.94 21.63
C GLU A 545 3.17 -8.78 22.69
N GLY A 546 4.07 -9.67 22.26
CA GLY A 546 4.89 -10.50 23.14
C GLY A 546 5.82 -9.66 24.00
N LEU A 547 6.54 -8.74 23.37
CA LEU A 547 7.45 -7.81 24.05
C LEU A 547 6.70 -6.95 25.06
N TYR A 548 5.61 -6.31 24.63
CA TYR A 548 4.81 -5.44 25.49
C TYR A 548 4.24 -6.20 26.70
N ARG A 549 3.78 -7.45 26.50
CA ARG A 549 3.28 -8.32 27.58
C ARG A 549 4.36 -8.67 28.58
N VAL A 550 5.54 -9.07 28.10
CA VAL A 550 6.68 -9.36 28.98
C VAL A 550 7.07 -8.10 29.75
N ALA A 551 7.21 -6.96 29.07
CA ALA A 551 7.55 -5.70 29.71
C ALA A 551 6.53 -5.28 30.78
N SER A 552 5.24 -5.45 30.51
CA SER A 552 4.16 -5.18 31.46
C SER A 552 4.27 -6.03 32.72
N ARG A 553 4.64 -7.31 32.58
CA ARG A 553 4.78 -8.24 33.71
C ARG A 553 6.07 -8.06 34.49
N LEU A 554 7.12 -7.57 33.83
CA LEU A 554 8.35 -7.13 34.49
C LEU A 554 8.19 -5.79 35.20
N GLY A 555 7.07 -5.07 35.00
CA GLY A 555 6.84 -3.76 35.60
C GLY A 555 7.58 -2.62 34.89
N ILE A 556 8.09 -2.85 33.69
CA ILE A 556 8.75 -1.81 32.86
C ILE A 556 7.71 -0.80 32.37
N VAL A 557 6.51 -1.29 32.03
CA VAL A 557 5.35 -0.47 31.67
C VAL A 557 4.15 -0.88 32.51
N ASN A 558 3.29 0.07 32.84
CA ASN A 558 2.02 -0.20 33.51
C ASN A 558 0.89 -0.21 32.47
N PRO A 559 0.27 -1.37 32.17
CA PRO A 559 -0.75 -1.46 31.11
C PRO A 559 -2.04 -0.67 31.41
N LEU A 560 -2.21 -0.11 32.61
CA LEU A 560 -3.33 0.78 32.96
C LEU A 560 -3.10 2.25 32.57
N PHE A 561 -1.85 2.66 32.34
CA PHE A 561 -1.48 4.05 32.05
C PHE A 561 -0.62 4.17 30.79
N ASP A 562 0.23 3.18 30.56
CA ASP A 562 1.22 3.14 29.49
C ASP A 562 0.71 2.32 28.30
N TYR A 563 -0.51 2.62 27.84
CA TYR A 563 -1.12 1.91 26.71
C TYR A 563 -0.25 1.99 25.46
N TYR A 564 -0.05 0.85 24.80
CA TYR A 564 0.56 0.82 23.49
C TYR A 564 -0.53 0.90 22.41
N GLN A 565 -0.48 1.95 21.60
CA GLN A 565 -1.40 2.19 20.48
C GLN A 565 -0.64 2.44 19.17
N GLY A 566 0.60 1.96 19.10
CA GLY A 566 1.56 2.26 18.04
C GLY A 566 2.60 3.29 18.46
N LYS A 567 3.34 3.81 17.47
CA LYS A 567 4.44 4.77 17.67
C LYS A 567 3.98 6.02 18.43
N ASN A 568 4.86 6.54 19.28
CA ASN A 568 4.66 7.71 20.14
C ASN A 568 3.56 7.56 21.21
N SER A 569 2.98 6.37 21.39
CA SER A 569 2.14 6.09 22.56
C SER A 569 2.97 6.06 23.85
N MET A 570 2.33 6.23 25.01
CA MET A 570 3.05 6.21 26.29
C MET A 570 3.81 4.90 26.52
N GLY A 571 3.20 3.76 26.13
CA GLY A 571 3.87 2.46 26.17
C GLY A 571 5.07 2.38 25.23
N ASP A 572 4.96 2.95 24.01
CA ASP A 572 6.07 3.01 23.06
C ASP A 572 7.25 3.82 23.62
N LEU A 573 7.02 5.08 23.99
CA LEU A 573 8.06 5.98 24.48
C LEU A 573 8.82 5.40 25.68
N LYS A 574 8.11 4.76 26.62
CA LYS A 574 8.73 4.10 27.77
C LYS A 574 9.58 2.90 27.37
N LEU A 575 9.11 2.07 26.43
CA LEU A 575 9.88 0.91 25.97
C LEU A 575 11.09 1.31 25.13
N GLN A 576 10.97 2.33 24.29
CA GLN A 576 12.11 2.90 23.56
C GLN A 576 13.17 3.43 24.53
N SER A 577 12.76 4.20 25.55
CA SER A 577 13.65 4.74 26.59
C SER A 577 14.31 3.63 27.41
N PHE A 578 13.53 2.62 27.81
CA PHE A 578 14.03 1.46 28.53
C PHE A 578 15.08 0.70 27.72
N ALA A 579 14.81 0.41 26.45
CA ALA A 579 15.73 -0.30 25.57
C ALA A 579 17.07 0.45 25.41
N LYS A 580 17.01 1.77 25.18
CA LYS A 580 18.19 2.64 25.09
C LYS A 580 18.97 2.70 26.41
N THR A 581 18.30 2.59 27.54
CA THR A 581 18.95 2.55 28.86
C THR A 581 19.61 1.19 29.12
N ALA A 582 18.95 0.09 28.74
CA ALA A 582 19.44 -1.27 28.94
C ALA A 582 20.62 -1.59 27.99
N PHE A 583 20.51 -1.18 26.72
CA PHE A 583 21.49 -1.47 25.68
C PHE A 583 21.73 -0.22 24.83
N PRO A 584 22.53 0.75 25.31
CA PRO A 584 22.73 2.03 24.61
C PRO A 584 23.32 1.86 23.21
N ASP A 585 24.20 0.89 23.02
CA ASP A 585 24.85 0.62 21.72
C ASP A 585 24.00 -0.22 20.76
N ASP A 586 22.94 -0.87 21.27
CA ASP A 586 22.05 -1.74 20.51
C ASP A 586 20.70 -1.97 21.22
N PRO A 587 19.79 -0.98 21.20
CA PRO A 587 18.50 -1.10 21.88
C PRO A 587 17.69 -2.31 21.40
N GLY A 588 17.90 -2.73 20.15
CA GLY A 588 17.22 -3.85 19.50
C GLY A 588 17.47 -5.22 20.12
N LYS A 589 18.50 -5.37 20.97
CA LYS A 589 18.80 -6.65 21.64
C LYS A 589 17.66 -7.21 22.48
N ILE A 590 16.75 -6.36 22.93
CA ILE A 590 15.61 -6.84 23.73
C ILE A 590 14.48 -7.41 22.88
N GLU A 591 14.44 -7.12 21.57
CA GLU A 591 13.28 -7.40 20.73
C GLU A 591 12.94 -8.89 20.65
N GLU A 592 13.88 -9.70 20.15
CA GLU A 592 13.65 -11.13 19.91
C GLU A 592 13.47 -11.89 21.23
N PRO A 593 14.34 -11.73 22.26
CA PRO A 593 14.15 -12.42 23.54
C PRO A 593 12.81 -12.10 24.20
N MET A 594 12.42 -10.83 24.27
CA MET A 594 11.15 -10.46 24.91
C MET A 594 9.94 -10.87 24.06
N SER A 595 10.03 -10.76 22.73
CA SER A 595 8.95 -11.18 21.84
C SER A 595 8.70 -12.69 21.94
N ARG A 596 9.76 -13.50 21.87
CA ARG A 596 9.65 -14.97 21.95
C ARG A 596 9.22 -15.43 23.33
N LEU A 597 9.77 -14.86 24.41
CA LEU A 597 9.33 -15.18 25.76
C LEU A 597 7.86 -14.85 25.97
N GLY A 598 7.35 -13.79 25.33
CA GLY A 598 5.93 -13.49 25.30
C GLY A 598 5.11 -14.47 24.47
N GLY A 599 5.68 -15.00 23.39
CA GLY A 599 5.04 -15.82 22.34
C GLY A 599 4.50 -17.18 22.77
N LYS A 600 4.27 -18.08 21.81
CA LYS A 600 3.68 -19.41 22.04
C LYS A 600 4.70 -20.40 22.62
N GLU A 601 4.23 -21.50 23.21
CA GLU A 601 5.09 -22.54 23.79
C GLU A 601 6.01 -23.17 22.74
N GLU A 602 5.48 -23.42 21.53
CA GLU A 602 6.22 -23.92 20.37
C GLU A 602 7.38 -23.02 19.94
N GLU A 603 7.35 -21.74 20.33
CA GLU A 603 8.37 -20.74 19.99
C GLU A 603 9.40 -20.54 21.13
N GLY A 604 9.29 -21.31 22.21
CA GLY A 604 10.08 -21.15 23.44
C GLY A 604 9.51 -20.10 24.40
N GLY A 605 8.22 -19.79 24.28
CA GLY A 605 7.54 -18.83 25.14
C GLY A 605 7.35 -19.34 26.57
N HIS A 606 7.43 -18.43 27.53
CA HIS A 606 7.17 -18.69 28.95
C HIS A 606 6.05 -17.79 29.49
N CYS A 607 5.92 -16.60 28.93
CA CYS A 607 5.11 -15.50 29.42
C CYS A 607 3.79 -15.39 28.63
N PHE A 608 3.05 -16.50 28.55
CA PHE A 608 1.80 -16.60 27.80
C PHE A 608 0.71 -15.63 28.28
N PRO A 609 -0.23 -15.18 27.42
CA PRO A 609 -1.34 -14.31 27.82
C PRO A 609 -2.10 -14.86 29.05
N THR A 610 -2.34 -16.17 29.07
CA THR A 610 -3.01 -16.90 30.17
C THR A 610 -2.11 -18.01 30.69
N GLY A 611 -2.00 -18.16 32.01
CA GLY A 611 -1.24 -19.24 32.65
C GLY A 611 0.26 -19.27 32.31
N PRO A 612 1.03 -18.19 32.60
CA PRO A 612 2.46 -18.16 32.28
C PRO A 612 3.23 -19.29 32.97
N GLN A 613 4.15 -19.90 32.23
CA GLN A 613 5.11 -20.89 32.72
C GLN A 613 6.33 -20.17 33.31
N CYS A 614 6.18 -19.75 34.55
CA CYS A 614 7.17 -18.92 35.23
C CYS A 614 8.43 -19.67 35.70
N ARG A 615 8.33 -20.99 35.91
CA ARG A 615 9.49 -21.82 36.27
C ARG A 615 10.45 -21.90 35.08
N HIS A 616 11.73 -21.74 35.33
CA HIS A 616 12.79 -21.72 34.31
C HIS A 616 12.68 -20.56 33.31
N CYS A 617 11.81 -19.58 33.57
CA CYS A 617 11.79 -18.36 32.80
C CYS A 617 13.10 -17.60 33.06
N PRO A 618 13.78 -17.05 32.03
CA PRO A 618 15.01 -16.27 32.21
C PRO A 618 14.87 -15.08 33.18
N PHE A 619 13.64 -14.58 33.37
CA PHE A 619 13.34 -13.46 34.23
C PHE A 619 12.76 -13.86 35.61
N GLU A 620 12.73 -15.16 35.93
CA GLU A 620 12.15 -15.69 37.17
C GLU A 620 12.73 -14.99 38.42
N GLY A 621 14.04 -14.77 38.45
CA GLY A 621 14.76 -14.22 39.60
C GLY A 621 14.45 -12.76 39.97
N PHE A 622 13.79 -12.00 39.08
CA PHE A 622 13.48 -10.59 39.34
C PHE A 622 12.10 -10.14 38.86
N CYS A 623 11.25 -11.06 38.39
CA CYS A 623 9.90 -10.75 37.95
C CYS A 623 8.99 -10.41 39.15
N PRO A 624 8.41 -9.19 39.23
CA PRO A 624 7.57 -8.77 40.35
C PRO A 624 6.29 -9.60 40.51
N LYS A 625 5.79 -10.23 39.43
CA LYS A 625 4.64 -11.13 39.52
C LYS A 625 4.92 -12.43 40.28
N LEU A 626 6.18 -12.83 40.39
CA LEU A 626 6.60 -14.06 41.08
C LEU A 626 7.17 -13.81 42.47
N LEU A 627 7.56 -12.58 42.75
CA LEU A 627 8.12 -12.15 44.01
C LEU A 627 7.12 -11.20 44.69
N PRO A 628 6.13 -11.72 45.45
CA PRO A 628 5.06 -10.91 46.06
C PRO A 628 5.54 -9.87 47.10
N GLY A 629 6.84 -9.77 47.38
CA GLY A 629 7.47 -8.71 48.19
C GLY A 629 8.37 -7.76 47.41
N LEU A 630 8.48 -7.88 46.08
CA LEU A 630 9.30 -7.00 45.25
C LEU A 630 8.47 -5.79 44.83
N ASN A 631 8.76 -4.63 45.40
CA ASN A 631 8.17 -3.36 44.98
C ASN A 631 8.90 -2.87 43.72
N PRO A 632 8.24 -2.78 42.54
CA PRO A 632 8.88 -2.31 41.31
C PRO A 632 9.43 -0.88 41.46
N ALA A 633 8.75 -0.02 42.23
CA ALA A 633 9.17 1.35 42.47
C ALA A 633 10.48 1.45 43.27
N GLU A 634 10.72 0.55 44.23
CA GLU A 634 11.99 0.47 44.99
C GLU A 634 13.17 0.05 44.13
N LYS A 635 12.90 -0.61 42.99
CA LYS A 635 13.89 -0.96 41.99
C LYS A 635 14.08 0.11 40.93
N GLY A 636 13.41 1.26 41.02
CA GLY A 636 13.44 2.28 39.97
C GLY A 636 12.65 1.89 38.72
N MET A 637 11.83 0.84 38.78
CA MET A 637 10.81 0.57 37.76
C MET A 637 9.66 1.54 38.05
N ILE A 638 9.59 2.64 37.30
CA ILE A 638 8.71 3.77 37.60
C ILE A 638 7.24 3.35 37.47
N ILE A 639 6.60 3.04 38.60
CA ILE A 639 5.15 3.16 38.77
C ILE A 639 4.94 4.57 39.34
N GLN A 640 4.70 5.57 38.49
CA GLN A 640 4.05 6.78 38.98
C GLN A 640 2.60 6.39 39.26
N SER A 641 2.29 6.33 40.56
CA SER A 641 0.96 6.09 41.13
C SER A 641 0.01 7.24 40.85
#